data_AF-A0A951NW68-F1
#
_entry.id   AF-A0A951NW68-F1
#
_cell.length_a   1.000
_cell.length_b   1.000
_cell.length_c   1.000
_cell.angle_alpha   90.00
_cell.angle_beta   90.00
_cell.angle_gamma   90.00
#
_symmetry.space_group_name_H-M   'P 1'
#
loop_
_entity.id
_entity.type
_entity.pdbx_description
1 polymer ?
#
loop_
_entity_poly.entity_id
_entity_poly.type
_entity_poly.pdbx_seq_one_letter_code
_entity_poly.pdbx_strand_id
1 'polypeptide(L)'
;MKEHSMQIEARSTIQKTQTDRGVLFCQTFTIANLGSDAKRSAAYFWLEVSEPSFFSLIEWHSFSPASPTYLDPGETKTITLNFDIPAHAAPGVYHYTIAYKSEQNIEKTIRHPLQLEVPSIQPHRFKKTLNFTLDPATTSEAPHLLQPGESVAFTLEIENRSPISDLIYLNCSELPPKWFTIEYLDRGANPLGVVQRVNGLRLEAQESGEIQFTFHPPIGTPAGNYFPTLQLISMNSPDLLTLDVIYVQVLPDTHLDTELTPRVRSIPREFATFTLRIHNRGNVERTLKLDAKDSEKRFHFVTDHNTVTIAPNRETSIVLRAVPRNPWQRPWWGKPIRSSVSFHLTPTDSAAAPAPYPPQAKLIWLPQPKWVLAALMLLGTGSLLILLSLLYRFNRQPNSTADILDFSPTKRTYLEGASNAVRLNWTVRNPETLDRLVIAQLNEGAEIQTKAYNFSNSIPKELQAKTDQENGCRRALSQTPEQAAPVFWELPLPNLPWLSSLQQPANYTKIECQGVPFVSSQSGAFKYKLKLFSKSNTRVPLTEQTTDSVTVKSTGSSQSPEQAALFVPRSSETTEDRRPKIVSFTLNGQDALSQLTHTFSVGSGEVANILVSWQVQGEDGLEVELLPFSGAVKTEGSIAYPIAPGNLKTITLTARNRNGEQVTQSIDIQVVVADRPRPLRSPAARSTPQPSPGATPTEVAPEPPVTPENQTPTPEPTPSPSPSLEASPSPPP
;
A
#
# COMPACT_ATOMS: atom_id res chain seq x y z
N MET A 1 -39.90 -12.89 7.73
CA MET A 1 -40.59 -12.69 9.03
C MET A 1 -41.06 -11.24 9.10
N LYS A 2 -42.13 -10.93 9.83
CA LYS A 2 -42.37 -9.54 10.26
C LYS A 2 -41.46 -9.25 11.45
N GLU A 3 -40.86 -8.08 11.47
CA GLU A 3 -39.96 -7.65 12.53
C GLU A 3 -40.80 -7.11 13.69
N HIS A 4 -41.05 -7.97 14.69
CA HIS A 4 -41.83 -7.62 15.88
C HIS A 4 -40.99 -6.77 16.86
N SER A 5 -40.57 -5.59 16.42
CA SER A 5 -39.82 -4.64 17.25
C SER A 5 -40.74 -4.01 18.30
N MET A 6 -40.34 -4.11 19.57
CA MET A 6 -41.00 -3.48 20.72
C MET A 6 -41.20 -1.98 20.49
N GLN A 7 -42.46 -1.51 20.53
CA GLN A 7 -42.79 -0.09 20.55
C GLN A 7 -42.89 0.39 22.00
N ILE A 8 -41.88 1.13 22.46
CA ILE A 8 -42.06 2.03 23.60
C ILE A 8 -42.60 3.35 23.05
N GLU A 9 -43.91 3.51 23.11
CA GLU A 9 -44.57 4.79 22.87
C GLU A 9 -44.48 5.63 24.15
N ALA A 10 -44.02 6.88 24.01
CA ALA A 10 -44.11 7.86 25.09
C ALA A 10 -45.04 9.00 24.66
N ARG A 11 -45.99 9.34 25.53
CA ARG A 11 -46.89 10.49 25.33
C ARG A 11 -46.56 11.56 26.35
N SER A 12 -45.98 12.66 25.86
CA SER A 12 -45.82 13.90 26.62
C SER A 12 -47.19 14.57 26.77
N THR A 13 -47.49 15.08 27.96
CA THR A 13 -48.64 15.96 28.19
C THR A 13 -48.10 17.29 28.69
N ILE A 14 -47.90 18.24 27.78
CA ILE A 14 -47.37 19.57 28.11
C ILE A 14 -48.46 20.31 28.91
N GLN A 15 -48.16 20.67 30.17
CA GLN A 15 -49.13 21.36 31.04
C GLN A 15 -48.79 22.84 31.25
N LYS A 16 -47.50 23.21 31.18
CA LYS A 16 -47.03 24.61 31.20
C LYS A 16 -45.62 24.68 30.64
N THR A 17 -45.24 25.79 30.00
CA THR A 17 -43.88 26.05 29.48
C THR A 17 -43.13 27.16 30.24
N GLN A 18 -43.81 27.88 31.13
CA GLN A 18 -43.31 29.09 31.78
C GLN A 18 -43.32 28.97 33.31
N THR A 19 -42.26 29.41 33.97
CA THR A 19 -42.07 29.27 35.43
C THR A 19 -41.18 30.35 36.02
N ASP A 20 -41.51 30.82 37.22
CA ASP A 20 -40.70 31.81 37.94
C ASP A 20 -39.43 31.20 38.53
N ARG A 21 -38.46 32.05 38.90
CA ARG A 21 -37.19 31.63 39.52
C ARG A 21 -37.38 31.31 41.00
N GLY A 22 -36.63 30.35 41.52
CA GLY A 22 -36.80 29.82 42.88
C GLY A 22 -38.05 28.95 43.04
N VAL A 23 -38.63 28.47 41.93
CA VAL A 23 -39.80 27.60 41.89
C VAL A 23 -39.42 26.29 41.21
N LEU A 24 -39.84 25.16 41.81
CA LEU A 24 -39.72 23.84 41.21
C LEU A 24 -40.70 23.71 40.04
N PHE A 25 -40.17 23.60 38.81
CA PHE A 25 -40.99 23.36 37.62
C PHE A 25 -41.04 21.88 37.28
N CYS A 26 -42.23 21.34 37.03
CA CYS A 26 -42.45 19.91 36.82
C CYS A 26 -43.15 19.63 35.48
N GLN A 27 -42.50 18.88 34.59
CA GLN A 27 -43.07 18.40 33.33
C GLN A 27 -43.21 16.87 33.38
N THR A 28 -44.39 16.35 33.05
CA THR A 28 -44.65 14.90 33.04
C THR A 28 -44.65 14.30 31.64
N PHE A 29 -44.20 13.06 31.51
CA PHE A 29 -44.33 12.24 30.31
C PHE A 29 -44.61 10.80 30.69
N THR A 30 -45.39 10.10 29.87
CA THR A 30 -45.71 8.67 30.08
C THR A 30 -44.82 7.80 29.22
N ILE A 31 -44.44 6.62 29.72
CA ILE A 31 -43.69 5.58 28.99
C ILE A 31 -44.46 4.27 29.13
N ALA A 32 -44.81 3.62 28.00
CA ALA A 32 -45.55 2.35 27.99
C ALA A 32 -44.73 1.19 27.40
N ASN A 33 -44.85 0.00 28.00
CA ASN A 33 -44.33 -1.25 27.43
C ASN A 33 -45.44 -1.98 26.66
N LEU A 34 -45.50 -1.75 25.34
CA LEU A 34 -46.53 -2.34 24.46
C LEU A 34 -46.14 -3.73 23.91
N GLY A 35 -45.13 -4.40 24.47
CA GLY A 35 -44.64 -5.69 23.99
C GLY A 35 -45.54 -6.87 24.38
N SER A 36 -46.06 -7.61 23.40
CA SER A 36 -46.99 -8.73 23.59
C SER A 36 -46.39 -9.93 24.32
N ASP A 37 -45.13 -10.26 24.03
CA ASP A 37 -44.41 -11.44 24.54
C ASP A 37 -43.39 -11.09 25.65
N ALA A 38 -43.54 -9.91 26.26
CA ALA A 38 -42.42 -9.23 26.91
C ALA A 38 -41.95 -9.86 28.23
N LYS A 39 -40.64 -9.74 28.46
CA LYS A 39 -40.03 -9.75 29.79
C LYS A 39 -39.96 -8.32 30.32
N ARG A 40 -39.95 -8.16 31.66
CA ARG A 40 -39.63 -6.91 32.35
C ARG A 40 -38.35 -6.29 31.76
N SER A 41 -38.39 -4.99 31.45
CA SER A 41 -37.32 -4.29 30.72
C SER A 41 -36.95 -2.96 31.39
N ALA A 42 -35.68 -2.56 31.34
CA ALA A 42 -35.25 -1.23 31.73
C ALA A 42 -35.46 -0.19 30.60
N ALA A 43 -36.02 0.96 30.96
CA ALA A 43 -36.10 2.16 30.12
C ALA A 43 -35.19 3.24 30.70
N TYR A 44 -34.24 3.70 29.90
CA TYR A 44 -33.28 4.75 30.25
C TYR A 44 -33.70 6.06 29.61
N PHE A 45 -33.76 7.13 30.39
CA PHE A 45 -34.03 8.51 29.93
C PHE A 45 -32.98 9.49 30.46
N TRP A 46 -32.70 10.53 29.69
CA TRP A 46 -31.75 11.60 30.02
C TRP A 46 -32.15 12.91 29.33
N LEU A 47 -31.54 14.02 29.78
CA LEU A 47 -31.65 15.33 29.15
C LEU A 47 -30.54 15.50 28.11
N GLU A 48 -30.89 15.92 26.90
CA GLU A 48 -29.94 16.38 25.87
C GLU A 48 -30.10 17.89 25.67
N VAL A 49 -28.98 18.61 25.67
CA VAL A 49 -28.89 20.06 25.50
C VAL A 49 -27.78 20.35 24.50
N SER A 50 -28.09 21.11 23.43
CA SER A 50 -27.19 21.36 22.30
C SER A 50 -26.33 22.61 22.46
N GLU A 51 -26.82 23.62 23.18
CA GLU A 51 -26.17 24.94 23.27
C GLU A 51 -25.53 25.15 24.65
N PRO A 52 -24.28 25.66 24.72
CA PRO A 52 -23.59 25.91 26.00
C PRO A 52 -24.32 26.88 26.94
N SER A 53 -25.07 27.83 26.37
CA SER A 53 -25.96 28.78 27.06
C SER A 53 -27.01 28.10 27.95
N PHE A 54 -27.44 26.88 27.60
CA PHE A 54 -28.50 26.16 28.29
C PHE A 54 -27.97 25.03 29.19
N PHE A 55 -26.66 24.82 29.29
CA PHE A 55 -26.07 23.71 30.07
C PHE A 55 -26.44 23.75 31.56
N SER A 56 -26.81 24.90 32.12
CA SER A 56 -27.33 25.00 33.49
C SER A 56 -28.59 24.14 33.73
N LEU A 57 -29.39 23.87 32.70
CA LEU A 57 -30.50 22.91 32.79
C LEU A 57 -30.06 21.51 33.24
N ILE A 58 -28.83 21.10 32.91
CA ILE A 58 -28.28 19.80 33.29
C ILE A 58 -28.05 19.74 34.80
N GLU A 59 -27.69 20.86 35.42
CA GLU A 59 -27.48 20.97 36.88
C GLU A 59 -28.80 21.12 37.65
N TRP A 60 -29.83 21.73 37.03
CA TRP A 60 -31.12 21.99 37.67
C TRP A 60 -32.09 20.80 37.60
N HIS A 61 -31.87 19.84 36.71
CA HIS A 61 -32.84 18.77 36.45
C HIS A 61 -32.75 17.55 37.38
N SER A 62 -33.91 16.93 37.65
CA SER A 62 -34.03 15.62 38.27
C SER A 62 -35.20 14.84 37.66
N PHE A 63 -35.10 13.51 37.61
CA PHE A 63 -36.20 12.64 37.19
C PHE A 63 -36.79 11.87 38.39
N SER A 64 -38.12 11.79 38.45
CA SER A 64 -38.87 11.02 39.44
C SER A 64 -39.92 10.12 38.74
N PRO A 65 -39.82 8.78 38.82
CA PRO A 65 -38.71 8.01 39.36
C PRO A 65 -37.40 8.23 38.57
N ALA A 66 -36.27 7.94 39.20
CA ALA A 66 -34.95 8.09 38.59
C ALA A 66 -34.73 7.14 37.40
N SER A 67 -33.75 7.49 36.56
CA SER A 67 -33.32 6.70 35.40
C SER A 67 -32.33 5.60 35.83
N PRO A 68 -32.45 4.34 35.37
CA PRO A 68 -33.55 3.79 34.57
C PRO A 68 -34.77 3.41 35.42
N THR A 69 -35.96 3.43 34.80
CA THR A 69 -37.15 2.78 35.36
C THR A 69 -37.38 1.42 34.72
N TYR A 70 -37.95 0.47 35.46
CA TYR A 70 -38.32 -0.84 34.92
C TYR A 70 -39.81 -0.87 34.57
N LEU A 71 -40.15 -1.46 33.43
CA LEU A 71 -41.53 -1.66 32.97
C LEU A 71 -41.84 -3.15 32.78
N ASP A 72 -42.91 -3.61 33.42
CA ASP A 72 -43.50 -4.94 33.19
C ASP A 72 -44.38 -4.94 31.92
N PRO A 73 -44.78 -6.11 31.37
CA PRO A 73 -45.55 -6.20 30.12
C PRO A 73 -46.91 -5.50 30.20
N GLY A 74 -47.22 -4.62 29.26
CA GLY A 74 -48.43 -3.80 29.28
C GLY A 74 -48.41 -2.66 30.31
N GLU A 75 -47.36 -2.54 31.13
CA GLU A 75 -47.27 -1.49 32.14
C GLU A 75 -47.01 -0.12 31.49
N THR A 76 -47.62 0.92 32.05
CA THR A 76 -47.36 2.32 31.72
C THR A 76 -46.95 3.06 32.99
N LYS A 77 -45.83 3.77 32.96
CA LYS A 77 -45.38 4.63 34.07
C LYS A 77 -45.29 6.09 33.63
N THR A 78 -45.73 6.98 34.51
CA THR A 78 -45.49 8.43 34.37
C THR A 78 -44.13 8.75 35.01
N ILE A 79 -43.30 9.49 34.27
CA ILE A 79 -42.06 10.09 34.75
C ILE A 79 -42.27 11.59 34.86
N THR A 80 -41.86 12.18 35.97
CA THR A 80 -41.78 13.63 36.15
C THR A 80 -40.33 14.06 36.00
N LEU A 81 -40.09 14.98 35.07
CA LEU A 81 -38.87 15.77 34.97
C LEU A 81 -39.10 17.05 35.78
N ASN A 82 -38.37 17.21 36.89
CA ASN A 82 -38.39 18.43 37.70
C ASN A 82 -37.15 19.27 37.39
N PHE A 83 -37.29 20.59 37.39
CA PHE A 83 -36.21 21.57 37.33
C PHE A 83 -36.27 22.44 38.58
N ASP A 84 -35.22 22.42 39.40
CA ASP A 84 -35.05 23.31 40.56
C ASP A 84 -34.29 24.56 40.11
N ILE A 85 -35.04 25.61 39.74
CA ILE A 85 -34.50 26.78 39.02
C ILE A 85 -33.97 27.79 40.03
N PRO A 86 -32.65 28.08 40.07
CA PRO A 86 -32.10 28.99 41.06
C PRO A 86 -32.67 30.41 40.94
N ALA A 87 -32.79 31.11 42.08
CA ALA A 87 -33.26 32.51 42.09
C ALA A 87 -32.40 33.45 41.20
N HIS A 88 -31.14 33.10 40.97
CA HIS A 88 -30.18 33.81 40.13
C HIS A 88 -30.11 33.28 38.68
N ALA A 89 -31.00 32.39 38.25
CA ALA A 89 -31.09 31.94 36.85
C ALA A 89 -31.26 33.14 35.90
N ALA A 90 -30.66 33.06 34.71
CA ALA A 90 -30.85 34.08 33.68
C ALA A 90 -32.29 34.06 33.14
N PRO A 91 -32.85 35.21 32.71
CA PRO A 91 -34.10 35.22 31.96
C PRO A 91 -33.87 34.69 30.54
N GLY A 92 -34.84 33.96 29.99
CA GLY A 92 -34.78 33.48 28.61
C GLY A 92 -35.65 32.25 28.36
N VAL A 93 -35.68 31.82 27.09
CA VAL A 93 -36.24 30.53 26.68
C VAL A 93 -35.08 29.55 26.54
N TYR A 94 -35.11 28.49 27.34
CA TYR A 94 -34.11 27.42 27.33
C TYR A 94 -34.63 26.24 26.50
N HIS A 95 -33.89 25.85 25.46
CA HIS A 95 -34.23 24.72 24.60
C HIS A 95 -33.57 23.42 25.10
N TYR A 96 -34.34 22.33 25.19
CA TYR A 96 -33.85 21.02 25.61
C TYR A 96 -34.56 19.87 24.91
N THR A 97 -33.99 18.67 24.97
CA THR A 97 -34.60 17.44 24.44
C THR A 97 -34.63 16.37 25.52
N ILE A 98 -35.78 15.75 25.73
CA ILE A 98 -35.86 14.50 26.51
C ILE A 98 -35.55 13.35 25.56
N ALA A 99 -34.49 12.60 25.85
CA ALA A 99 -34.08 11.43 25.08
C ALA A 99 -34.28 10.16 25.91
N TYR A 100 -34.76 9.08 25.28
CA TYR A 100 -34.90 7.78 25.96
C TYR A 100 -34.67 6.58 25.03
N LYS A 101 -34.30 5.44 25.62
CA LYS A 101 -34.06 4.15 24.94
C LYS A 101 -34.49 2.95 25.79
N SER A 102 -34.74 1.82 25.15
CA SER A 102 -35.02 0.53 25.82
C SER A 102 -33.76 -0.30 25.93
N GLU A 103 -33.62 -1.07 27.00
CA GLU A 103 -32.67 -2.19 27.12
C GLU A 103 -32.82 -3.20 25.97
N GLN A 104 -34.06 -3.44 25.50
CA GLN A 104 -34.35 -4.34 24.38
C GLN A 104 -34.23 -3.68 23.00
N ASN A 105 -33.99 -2.36 22.93
CA ASN A 105 -33.85 -1.62 21.67
C ASN A 105 -32.82 -0.50 21.84
N ILE A 106 -31.55 -0.92 21.92
CA ILE A 106 -30.40 -0.05 22.22
C ILE A 106 -30.09 0.89 21.04
N GLU A 107 -30.39 0.48 19.80
CA GLU A 107 -30.09 1.24 18.58
C GLU A 107 -31.05 2.41 18.35
N LYS A 108 -32.29 2.35 18.87
CA LYS A 108 -33.32 3.35 18.63
C LYS A 108 -33.59 4.24 19.87
N THR A 109 -32.78 5.28 20.03
CA THR A 109 -33.11 6.41 20.90
C THR A 109 -34.26 7.23 20.31
N ILE A 110 -35.29 7.51 21.10
CA ILE A 110 -36.38 8.43 20.76
C ILE A 110 -36.12 9.77 21.46
N ARG A 111 -36.43 10.89 20.77
CA ARG A 111 -36.15 12.26 21.20
C ARG A 111 -37.42 13.12 21.12
N HIS A 112 -37.67 13.91 22.16
CA HIS A 112 -38.77 14.88 22.21
C HIS A 112 -38.21 16.27 22.59
N PRO A 113 -38.14 17.23 21.64
CA PRO A 113 -37.71 18.59 21.93
C PRO A 113 -38.79 19.36 22.71
N LEU A 114 -38.36 20.17 23.68
CA LEU A 114 -39.18 20.96 24.58
C LEU A 114 -38.50 22.31 24.88
N GLN A 115 -39.23 23.21 25.54
CA GLN A 115 -38.79 24.56 25.86
C GLN A 115 -39.20 24.93 27.29
N LEU A 116 -38.37 25.73 27.96
CA LEU A 116 -38.61 26.26 29.31
C LEU A 116 -38.38 27.77 29.33
N GLU A 117 -39.43 28.54 29.61
CA GLU A 117 -39.37 29.99 29.71
C GLU A 117 -39.19 30.44 31.16
N VAL A 118 -38.08 31.11 31.44
CA VAL A 118 -37.76 31.75 32.72
C VAL A 118 -37.93 33.27 32.57
N PRO A 119 -38.90 33.91 33.24
CA PRO A 119 -39.20 35.32 33.04
C PRO A 119 -38.14 36.24 33.66
N SER A 120 -38.14 37.49 33.21
CA SER A 120 -37.31 38.55 33.78
C SER A 120 -37.98 39.17 35.00
N ILE A 121 -37.33 39.09 36.17
CA ILE A 121 -37.83 39.69 37.41
C ILE A 121 -37.54 41.20 37.40
N GLN A 122 -38.30 41.95 36.60
CA GLN A 122 -38.44 43.41 36.77
C GLN A 122 -39.64 43.98 35.99
N PRO A 123 -40.84 44.05 36.59
CA PRO A 123 -41.94 44.89 36.11
C PRO A 123 -41.78 46.36 36.58
N HIS A 124 -40.54 46.87 36.59
CA HIS A 124 -40.29 48.29 36.81
C HIS A 124 -40.24 49.01 35.47
N ARG A 125 -40.78 50.23 35.43
CA ARG A 125 -40.87 51.03 34.20
C ARG A 125 -39.49 51.53 33.76
N PHE A 126 -38.75 50.70 33.04
CA PHE A 126 -37.75 51.22 32.11
C PHE A 126 -38.47 52.12 31.11
N LYS A 127 -38.35 53.44 31.26
CA LYS A 127 -38.55 54.35 30.14
C LYS A 127 -37.56 53.89 29.07
N LYS A 128 -38.04 53.54 27.88
CA LYS A 128 -37.19 53.23 26.73
C LYS A 128 -36.50 54.53 26.29
N THR A 129 -35.37 54.86 26.92
CA THR A 129 -34.60 56.10 26.75
C THR A 129 -33.91 56.16 25.40
N LEU A 130 -33.55 55.01 24.84
CA LEU A 130 -33.07 54.86 23.48
C LEU A 130 -34.04 53.98 22.70
N ASN A 131 -34.45 54.44 21.53
CA ASN A 131 -35.14 53.64 20.54
C ASN A 131 -34.35 53.70 19.24
N PHE A 132 -34.33 52.62 18.46
CA PHE A 132 -33.79 52.68 17.10
C PHE A 132 -34.59 51.84 16.13
N THR A 133 -34.40 52.11 14.84
CA THR A 133 -35.06 51.46 13.71
C THR A 133 -34.04 51.20 12.60
N LEU A 134 -34.14 50.03 11.97
CA LEU A 134 -33.23 49.53 10.94
C LEU A 134 -33.83 49.74 9.53
N ASP A 135 -33.08 50.35 8.62
CA ASP A 135 -33.39 50.41 7.18
C ASP A 135 -32.23 49.84 6.35
N PRO A 136 -32.43 48.83 5.48
CA PRO A 136 -33.67 48.08 5.28
C PRO A 136 -34.03 47.22 6.49
N ALA A 137 -35.32 47.22 6.85
CA ALA A 137 -35.84 46.33 7.89
C ALA A 137 -35.73 44.85 7.45
N THR A 138 -35.34 43.96 8.38
CA THR A 138 -35.17 42.53 8.13
C THR A 138 -35.87 41.70 9.20
N THR A 139 -36.34 40.49 8.88
CA THR A 139 -36.99 39.59 9.83
C THR A 139 -36.61 38.13 9.58
N SER A 140 -36.94 37.22 10.51
CA SER A 140 -36.73 35.78 10.32
C SER A 140 -37.54 35.17 9.16
N GLU A 141 -38.56 35.86 8.66
CA GLU A 141 -39.36 35.45 7.48
C GLU A 141 -38.90 36.15 6.19
N ALA A 142 -38.29 37.34 6.32
CA ALA A 142 -37.74 38.15 5.23
C ALA A 142 -36.30 38.61 5.56
N PRO A 143 -35.30 37.70 5.49
CA PRO A 143 -33.90 38.07 5.61
C PRO A 143 -33.42 38.83 4.36
N HIS A 144 -32.43 39.71 4.51
CA HIS A 144 -31.76 40.35 3.39
C HIS A 144 -30.90 39.32 2.64
N LEU A 145 -31.11 39.17 1.33
CA LEU A 145 -30.42 38.17 0.51
C LEU A 145 -29.13 38.77 -0.09
N LEU A 146 -28.00 38.08 0.05
CA LEU A 146 -26.69 38.50 -0.48
C LEU A 146 -26.02 37.42 -1.32
N GLN A 147 -25.36 37.83 -2.40
CA GLN A 147 -24.37 36.99 -3.09
C GLN A 147 -23.07 36.88 -2.28
N PRO A 148 -22.25 35.83 -2.48
CA PRO A 148 -20.97 35.69 -1.76
C PRO A 148 -19.99 36.82 -2.10
N GLY A 149 -19.57 37.58 -1.09
CA GLY A 149 -18.73 38.77 -1.27
C GLY A 149 -19.48 40.07 -1.59
N GLU A 150 -20.81 40.04 -1.64
CA GLU A 150 -21.65 41.24 -1.70
C GLU A 150 -21.75 41.92 -0.32
N SER A 151 -21.83 43.25 -0.31
CA SER A 151 -21.89 44.05 0.90
C SER A 151 -23.16 44.90 0.94
N VAL A 152 -23.78 45.01 2.11
CA VAL A 152 -25.00 45.79 2.34
C VAL A 152 -24.78 46.77 3.49
N ALA A 153 -25.26 48.00 3.33
CA ALA A 153 -25.34 48.98 4.40
C ALA A 153 -26.75 48.99 5.00
N PHE A 154 -26.81 48.99 6.33
CA PHE A 154 -28.01 49.24 7.11
C PHE A 154 -27.85 50.58 7.83
N THR A 155 -28.85 51.44 7.73
CA THR A 155 -28.94 52.68 8.51
C THR A 155 -29.73 52.40 9.78
N LEU A 156 -29.12 52.66 10.93
CA LEU A 156 -29.78 52.69 12.22
C LEU A 156 -30.16 54.15 12.51
N GLU A 157 -31.45 54.49 12.43
CA GLU A 157 -31.95 55.75 12.99
C GLU A 157 -32.17 55.56 14.49
N ILE A 158 -31.51 56.36 15.32
CA ILE A 158 -31.49 56.25 16.79
C ILE A 158 -32.08 57.52 17.40
N GLU A 159 -33.03 57.36 18.32
CA GLU A 159 -33.77 58.42 18.99
C GLU A 159 -33.43 58.46 20.49
N ASN A 160 -32.85 59.57 20.96
CA ASN A 160 -32.54 59.81 22.36
C ASN A 160 -33.73 60.42 23.12
N ARG A 161 -34.63 59.55 23.60
CA ARG A 161 -35.77 59.92 24.46
C ARG A 161 -35.37 60.32 25.90
N SER A 162 -34.08 60.41 26.21
CA SER A 162 -33.58 60.92 27.48
C SER A 162 -33.75 62.46 27.61
N PRO A 163 -33.95 63.01 28.83
CA PRO A 163 -33.89 64.46 29.06
C PRO A 163 -32.45 65.02 29.11
N ILE A 164 -31.42 64.21 28.84
CA ILE A 164 -30.01 64.61 28.81
C ILE A 164 -29.31 64.12 27.52
N SER A 165 -28.26 64.83 27.13
CA SER A 165 -27.36 64.46 26.03
C SER A 165 -26.59 63.18 26.36
N ASP A 166 -26.46 62.26 25.39
CA ASP A 166 -25.78 60.97 25.56
C ASP A 166 -24.75 60.71 24.46
N LEU A 167 -23.83 59.78 24.71
CA LEU A 167 -22.84 59.28 23.75
C LEU A 167 -23.03 57.78 23.57
N ILE A 168 -23.32 57.40 22.33
CA ILE A 168 -23.91 56.11 21.98
C ILE A 168 -22.94 55.31 21.12
N TYR A 169 -22.75 54.05 21.49
CA TYR A 169 -21.86 53.10 20.83
C TYR A 169 -22.69 51.95 20.26
N LEU A 170 -22.31 51.49 19.07
CA LEU A 170 -22.84 50.25 18.48
C LEU A 170 -21.77 49.14 18.62
N ASN A 171 -22.18 47.98 19.12
CA ASN A 171 -21.35 46.79 19.21
C ASN A 171 -22.02 45.59 18.50
N CYS A 172 -21.20 44.71 17.93
CA CYS A 172 -21.63 43.43 17.37
C CYS A 172 -20.53 42.39 17.64
N SER A 173 -20.68 41.61 18.71
CA SER A 173 -19.67 40.64 19.19
C SER A 173 -19.73 39.27 18.53
N GLU A 174 -20.83 38.97 17.82
CA GLU A 174 -21.08 37.68 17.19
C GLU A 174 -20.37 37.50 15.85
N LEU A 175 -20.01 38.62 15.19
CA LEU A 175 -19.31 38.63 13.91
C LEU A 175 -17.80 38.89 14.10
N PRO A 176 -16.94 38.32 13.23
CA PRO A 176 -15.55 38.74 13.15
C PRO A 176 -15.45 40.24 12.81
N PRO A 177 -14.59 41.04 13.47
CA PRO A 177 -14.43 42.49 13.20
C PRO A 177 -13.93 42.88 11.80
N LYS A 178 -13.85 41.92 10.86
CA LYS A 178 -13.54 42.12 9.43
C LYS A 178 -14.76 41.87 8.52
N TRP A 179 -15.93 41.58 9.09
CA TRP A 179 -17.18 41.35 8.36
C TRP A 179 -18.13 42.54 8.44
N PHE A 180 -17.78 43.59 9.20
CA PHE A 180 -18.61 44.79 9.32
C PHE A 180 -17.79 46.05 9.53
N THR A 181 -18.37 47.19 9.17
CA THR A 181 -17.88 48.56 9.46
C THR A 181 -18.99 49.32 10.16
N ILE A 182 -18.65 50.14 11.15
CA ILE A 182 -19.57 51.04 11.85
C ILE A 182 -19.10 52.47 11.58
N GLU A 183 -19.95 53.26 10.93
CA GLU A 183 -19.69 54.68 10.65
C GLU A 183 -20.76 55.53 11.35
N TYR A 184 -20.32 56.47 12.18
CA TYR A 184 -21.17 57.34 12.98
C TYR A 184 -21.44 58.64 12.18
N LEU A 185 -22.69 58.86 11.74
CA LEU A 185 -23.05 59.97 10.85
C LEU A 185 -23.41 61.22 11.67
N ASP A 186 -22.37 61.91 12.13
CA ASP A 186 -22.51 63.15 12.90
C ASP A 186 -23.06 64.30 12.02
N ARG A 187 -24.20 64.88 12.44
CA ARG A 187 -24.82 66.06 11.81
C ARG A 187 -24.19 67.38 12.31
N GLY A 188 -23.33 67.33 13.32
CA GLY A 188 -22.66 68.45 13.97
C GLY A 188 -21.53 69.09 13.15
N ALA A 189 -21.88 69.83 12.11
CA ALA A 189 -20.94 70.67 11.35
C ALA A 189 -20.37 71.82 12.22
N ASN A 190 -19.32 71.51 12.99
CA ASN A 190 -18.66 72.44 13.91
C ASN A 190 -18.13 73.68 13.15
N PRO A 191 -18.59 74.92 13.44
CA PRO A 191 -18.39 76.11 12.61
C PRO A 191 -16.95 76.66 12.55
N LEU A 192 -15.97 75.91 13.08
CA LEU A 192 -14.54 76.24 13.10
C LEU A 192 -13.70 75.31 12.20
N GLY A 193 -14.32 74.44 11.40
CA GLY A 193 -13.64 73.65 10.36
C GLY A 193 -12.76 72.49 10.85
N VAL A 194 -12.75 72.20 12.17
CA VAL A 194 -12.00 71.08 12.75
C VAL A 194 -12.94 69.88 12.92
N VAL A 195 -12.87 68.94 11.97
CA VAL A 195 -13.58 67.66 12.06
C VAL A 195 -12.83 66.72 13.01
N GLN A 196 -13.27 66.68 14.27
CA GLN A 196 -12.85 65.64 15.21
C GLN A 196 -13.67 64.37 14.95
N ARG A 197 -13.01 63.26 14.59
CA ARG A 197 -13.68 61.95 14.55
C ARG A 197 -13.91 61.48 15.98
N VAL A 198 -15.16 61.57 16.45
CA VAL A 198 -15.59 60.95 17.71
C VAL A 198 -15.94 59.50 17.42
N ASN A 199 -15.42 58.57 18.22
CA ASN A 199 -15.75 57.14 18.11
C ASN A 199 -17.09 56.84 18.81
N GLY A 200 -18.19 57.41 18.32
CA GLY A 200 -19.53 57.26 18.89
C GLY A 200 -20.51 58.32 18.38
N LEU A 201 -21.81 58.01 18.34
CA LEU A 201 -22.85 58.99 18.00
C LEU A 201 -23.20 59.81 19.23
N ARG A 202 -22.98 61.12 19.18
CA ARG A 202 -23.49 62.05 20.20
C ARG A 202 -24.91 62.45 19.82
N LEU A 203 -25.85 62.37 20.76
CA LEU A 203 -27.21 62.91 20.61
C LEU A 203 -27.53 63.81 21.80
N GLU A 204 -28.05 65.00 21.53
CA GLU A 204 -28.64 65.87 22.55
C GLU A 204 -30.02 65.33 23.01
N ALA A 205 -30.63 65.97 24.01
CA ALA A 205 -31.89 65.50 24.59
C ALA A 205 -33.07 65.61 23.60
N GLN A 206 -33.82 64.52 23.41
CA GLN A 206 -34.89 64.37 22.40
C GLN A 206 -34.43 64.49 20.94
N GLU A 207 -33.13 64.34 20.66
CA GLU A 207 -32.57 64.34 19.29
C GLU A 207 -32.62 62.94 18.64
N SER A 208 -32.49 62.89 17.31
CA SER A 208 -32.27 61.64 16.56
C SER A 208 -31.15 61.78 15.54
N GLY A 209 -30.39 60.71 15.34
CA GLY A 209 -29.25 60.65 14.41
C GLY A 209 -28.96 59.23 13.94
N GLU A 210 -27.94 59.08 13.09
CA GLU A 210 -27.76 57.88 12.28
C GLU A 210 -26.42 57.17 12.55
N ILE A 211 -26.45 55.84 12.56
CA ILE A 211 -25.25 54.99 12.45
C ILE A 211 -25.39 54.12 11.21
N GLN A 212 -24.39 54.13 10.34
CA GLN A 212 -24.31 53.23 9.19
C GLN A 212 -23.54 51.96 9.59
N PHE A 213 -24.25 50.83 9.66
CA PHE A 213 -23.67 49.51 9.84
C PHE A 213 -23.55 48.81 8.48
N THR A 214 -22.34 48.69 7.95
CA THR A 214 -22.10 47.98 6.69
C THR A 214 -21.66 46.56 6.96
N PHE A 215 -22.43 45.56 6.52
CA PHE A 215 -22.08 44.15 6.56
C PHE A 215 -21.41 43.74 5.24
N HIS A 216 -20.19 43.19 5.32
CA HIS A 216 -19.34 42.81 4.19
C HIS A 216 -18.74 41.41 4.40
N PRO A 217 -19.53 40.33 4.21
CA PRO A 217 -19.05 38.96 4.32
C PRO A 217 -17.99 38.67 3.25
N PRO A 218 -16.83 38.09 3.60
CA PRO A 218 -15.83 37.66 2.63
C PRO A 218 -16.38 36.74 1.51
N ILE A 219 -15.76 36.78 0.33
CA ILE A 219 -16.13 36.00 -0.87
C ILE A 219 -16.24 34.48 -0.59
N GLY A 220 -15.53 33.96 0.42
CA GLY A 220 -15.58 32.56 0.84
C GLY A 220 -16.52 32.25 2.02
N THR A 221 -17.35 33.19 2.47
CA THR A 221 -18.28 32.98 3.59
C THR A 221 -19.33 31.92 3.24
N PRO A 222 -19.46 30.83 4.03
CA PRO A 222 -20.39 29.75 3.76
C PRO A 222 -21.83 30.20 3.49
N ALA A 223 -22.52 29.50 2.60
CA ALA A 223 -23.94 29.76 2.35
C ALA A 223 -24.77 29.40 3.59
N GLY A 224 -25.71 30.27 3.97
CA GLY A 224 -26.51 30.10 5.17
C GLY A 224 -27.12 31.39 5.69
N ASN A 225 -27.82 31.28 6.81
CA ASN A 225 -28.46 32.40 7.48
C ASN A 225 -27.55 32.91 8.60
N TYR A 226 -27.45 34.23 8.72
CA TYR A 226 -26.65 34.96 9.70
C TYR A 226 -27.56 35.95 10.42
N PHE A 227 -27.46 35.98 11.75
CA PHE A 227 -28.40 36.69 12.63
C PHE A 227 -27.69 37.63 13.62
N PRO A 228 -26.79 38.53 13.18
CA PRO A 228 -26.00 39.34 14.09
C PRO A 228 -26.87 40.23 14.99
N THR A 229 -26.75 40.03 16.31
CA THR A 229 -27.30 40.93 17.31
C THR A 229 -26.54 42.25 17.31
N LEU A 230 -27.28 43.34 17.16
CA LEU A 230 -26.82 44.71 17.34
C LEU A 230 -27.03 45.13 18.79
N GLN A 231 -25.94 45.47 19.49
CA GLN A 231 -25.97 45.94 20.87
C GLN A 231 -25.71 47.45 20.90
N LEU A 232 -26.75 48.23 21.21
CA LEU A 232 -26.63 49.67 21.44
C LEU A 232 -26.30 49.93 22.91
N ILE A 233 -25.24 50.72 23.16
CA ILE A 233 -24.70 51.00 24.49
C ILE A 233 -24.70 52.51 24.75
N SER A 234 -25.40 52.93 25.80
CA SER A 234 -25.39 54.29 26.35
C SER A 234 -24.18 54.48 27.27
N MET A 235 -23.46 55.61 27.14
CA MET A 235 -22.40 55.97 28.09
C MET A 235 -22.98 56.47 29.42
N ASN A 236 -24.13 57.17 29.39
CA ASN A 236 -24.82 57.63 30.61
C ASN A 236 -25.58 56.53 31.36
N SER A 237 -25.84 55.38 30.72
CA SER A 237 -26.64 54.29 31.28
C SER A 237 -26.23 52.94 30.67
N PRO A 238 -25.00 52.45 30.95
CA PRO A 238 -24.46 51.22 30.35
C PRO A 238 -25.26 49.95 30.70
N ASP A 239 -26.03 49.98 31.80
CA ASP A 239 -26.96 48.91 32.19
C ASP A 239 -28.19 48.80 31.26
N LEU A 240 -28.48 49.84 30.45
CA LEU A 240 -29.60 49.89 29.51
C LEU A 240 -29.20 49.35 28.13
N LEU A 241 -29.00 48.04 28.06
CA LEU A 241 -28.76 47.35 26.80
C LEU A 241 -30.00 47.37 25.91
N THR A 242 -29.92 48.05 24.76
CA THR A 242 -30.95 47.96 23.72
C THR A 242 -30.43 47.05 22.62
N LEU A 243 -31.17 45.98 22.33
CA LEU A 243 -30.80 44.95 21.35
C LEU A 243 -31.78 44.95 20.18
N ASP A 244 -31.28 44.67 18.98
CA ASP A 244 -32.05 44.29 17.79
C ASP A 244 -31.24 43.27 16.97
N VAL A 245 -31.85 42.60 15.98
CA VAL A 245 -31.21 41.53 15.20
C VAL A 245 -31.38 41.78 13.70
N ILE A 246 -30.26 41.85 12.97
CA ILE A 246 -30.31 41.83 11.50
C ILE A 246 -30.45 40.39 11.03
N TYR A 247 -31.37 40.12 10.11
CA TYR A 247 -31.53 38.83 9.46
C TYR A 247 -30.95 38.89 8.04
N VAL A 248 -29.86 38.14 7.79
CA VAL A 248 -29.16 38.11 6.49
C VAL A 248 -29.03 36.66 6.01
N GLN A 249 -29.19 36.43 4.71
CA GLN A 249 -28.96 35.13 4.09
C GLN A 249 -27.90 35.25 2.99
N VAL A 250 -26.75 34.62 3.20
CA VAL A 250 -25.72 34.46 2.17
C VAL A 250 -26.11 33.30 1.27
N LEU A 251 -26.35 33.61 -0.01
CA LEU A 251 -26.86 32.68 -1.00
C LEU A 251 -25.80 31.63 -1.41
N PRO A 252 -26.22 30.45 -1.90
CA PRO A 252 -25.32 29.38 -2.32
C PRO A 252 -24.77 29.60 -3.74
N ASP A 253 -23.47 29.91 -3.84
CA ASP A 253 -22.71 29.70 -5.07
C ASP A 253 -22.16 28.26 -5.13
N THR A 254 -22.29 27.66 -6.31
CA THR A 254 -21.92 26.27 -6.63
C THR A 254 -20.84 26.18 -7.71
N HIS A 255 -20.15 27.28 -8.01
CA HIS A 255 -19.15 27.36 -9.08
C HIS A 255 -18.00 26.34 -8.91
N LEU A 256 -17.92 25.41 -9.86
CA LEU A 256 -16.92 24.34 -9.93
C LEU A 256 -16.07 24.47 -11.19
N ASP A 257 -14.79 24.75 -11.01
CA ASP A 257 -13.80 24.66 -12.08
C ASP A 257 -13.23 23.24 -12.18
N THR A 258 -13.01 22.77 -13.41
CA THR A 258 -12.40 21.46 -13.66
C THR A 258 -11.31 21.56 -14.72
N GLU A 259 -10.18 20.89 -14.47
CA GLU A 259 -9.05 20.86 -15.38
C GLU A 259 -8.49 19.45 -15.49
N LEU A 260 -8.35 18.95 -16.72
CA LEU A 260 -7.86 17.61 -17.01
C LEU A 260 -6.47 17.66 -17.65
N THR A 261 -5.49 17.10 -16.98
CA THR A 261 -4.10 17.06 -17.43
C THR A 261 -3.61 15.61 -17.62
N PRO A 262 -2.95 15.25 -18.74
CA PRO A 262 -2.87 15.98 -20.00
C PRO A 262 -4.13 15.76 -20.87
N ARG A 263 -4.54 16.75 -21.66
CA ARG A 263 -5.70 16.65 -22.59
C ARG A 263 -5.52 15.60 -23.71
N VAL A 264 -4.30 15.12 -23.95
CA VAL A 264 -3.98 14.06 -24.93
C VAL A 264 -2.96 13.11 -24.31
N ARG A 265 -3.19 11.79 -24.41
CA ARG A 265 -2.23 10.78 -23.93
C ARG A 265 -2.25 9.53 -24.80
N SER A 266 -1.06 8.99 -25.06
CA SER A 266 -0.89 7.70 -25.73
C SER A 266 -0.75 6.55 -24.73
N ILE A 267 -1.32 5.39 -25.03
CA ILE A 267 -1.08 4.13 -24.30
C ILE A 267 -0.03 3.31 -25.07
N PRO A 268 1.20 3.13 -24.53
CA PRO A 268 2.28 2.39 -25.20
C PRO A 268 2.35 0.90 -24.81
N ARG A 269 1.88 0.53 -23.60
CA ARG A 269 1.88 -0.85 -23.09
C ARG A 269 0.53 -1.21 -22.48
N GLU A 270 0.26 -0.77 -21.26
CA GLU A 270 -0.91 -1.20 -20.48
C GLU A 270 -1.92 -0.08 -20.24
N PHE A 271 -1.53 1.03 -19.60
CA PHE A 271 -2.46 2.10 -19.22
C PHE A 271 -1.93 3.50 -19.54
N ALA A 272 -2.81 4.50 -19.43
CA ALA A 272 -2.47 5.92 -19.44
C ALA A 272 -3.04 6.60 -18.20
N THR A 273 -2.25 7.45 -17.55
CA THR A 273 -2.69 8.28 -16.42
C THR A 273 -3.17 9.65 -16.88
N PHE A 274 -4.21 10.14 -16.20
CA PHE A 274 -4.72 11.50 -16.24
C PHE A 274 -4.93 11.98 -14.80
N THR A 275 -4.80 13.29 -14.58
CA THR A 275 -5.13 13.96 -13.32
C THR A 275 -6.27 14.94 -13.60
N LEU A 276 -7.42 14.70 -12.99
CA LEU A 276 -8.55 15.62 -12.97
C LEU A 276 -8.43 16.50 -11.73
N ARG A 277 -8.02 17.76 -11.92
CA ARG A 277 -8.03 18.79 -10.87
C ARG A 277 -9.43 19.40 -10.82
N ILE A 278 -9.96 19.55 -9.60
CA ILE A 278 -11.30 20.08 -9.34
C ILE A 278 -11.13 21.18 -8.30
N HIS A 279 -11.64 22.37 -8.59
CA HIS A 279 -11.54 23.53 -7.72
C HIS A 279 -12.95 24.08 -7.44
N ASN A 280 -13.32 24.06 -6.16
CA ASN A 280 -14.57 24.64 -5.69
C ASN A 280 -14.34 26.13 -5.42
N ARG A 281 -14.91 26.99 -6.26
CA ARG A 281 -14.91 28.45 -6.06
C ARG A 281 -16.15 28.93 -5.32
N GLY A 282 -17.23 28.15 -5.37
CA GLY A 282 -18.44 28.39 -4.61
C GLY A 282 -18.22 28.36 -3.09
N ASN A 283 -19.19 28.91 -2.38
CA ASN A 283 -19.21 28.99 -0.93
C ASN A 283 -19.94 27.80 -0.25
N VAL A 284 -20.43 26.84 -1.02
CA VAL A 284 -21.05 25.60 -0.53
C VAL A 284 -20.02 24.45 -0.54
N GLU A 285 -20.08 23.53 0.43
CA GLU A 285 -19.33 22.27 0.36
C GLU A 285 -19.93 21.34 -0.70
N ARG A 286 -19.08 20.74 -1.55
CA ARG A 286 -19.51 19.99 -2.73
C ARG A 286 -19.08 18.53 -2.64
N THR A 287 -20.03 17.60 -2.74
CA THR A 287 -19.76 16.16 -2.79
C THR A 287 -20.09 15.63 -4.17
N LEU A 288 -19.05 15.28 -4.91
CA LEU A 288 -19.10 14.99 -6.34
C LEU A 288 -18.77 13.52 -6.60
N LYS A 289 -19.64 12.85 -7.34
CA LYS A 289 -19.39 11.51 -7.89
C LYS A 289 -18.84 11.63 -9.31
N LEU A 290 -17.79 10.86 -9.61
CA LEU A 290 -17.12 10.84 -10.90
C LEU A 290 -17.59 9.67 -11.77
N ASP A 291 -17.98 9.97 -13.00
CA ASP A 291 -18.32 9.01 -14.06
C ASP A 291 -17.47 9.31 -15.32
N ALA A 292 -16.99 8.28 -16.00
CA ALA A 292 -16.03 8.41 -17.11
C ALA A 292 -16.56 7.71 -18.37
N LYS A 293 -16.89 8.51 -19.40
CA LYS A 293 -17.57 8.03 -20.61
C LYS A 293 -16.63 8.02 -21.80
N ASP A 294 -16.24 6.82 -22.21
CA ASP A 294 -15.54 6.59 -23.48
C ASP A 294 -16.55 6.46 -24.63
N SER A 295 -16.48 7.38 -25.59
CA SER A 295 -17.36 7.41 -26.76
C SER A 295 -17.32 6.13 -27.59
N GLU A 296 -16.17 5.44 -27.63
CA GLU A 296 -15.99 4.19 -28.39
C GLU A 296 -15.99 2.92 -27.52
N LYS A 297 -16.20 3.05 -26.19
CA LYS A 297 -16.28 1.96 -25.19
C LYS A 297 -15.08 0.98 -25.19
N ARG A 298 -13.92 1.38 -25.71
CA ARG A 298 -12.68 0.60 -25.79
C ARG A 298 -11.89 0.60 -24.49
N PHE A 299 -12.03 1.64 -23.68
CA PHE A 299 -11.33 1.82 -22.41
C PHE A 299 -12.27 1.74 -21.21
N HIS A 300 -11.73 1.31 -20.07
CA HIS A 300 -12.34 1.48 -18.76
C HIS A 300 -11.41 2.33 -17.88
N PHE A 301 -11.99 2.96 -16.87
CA PHE A 301 -11.29 3.92 -16.01
C PHE A 301 -11.27 3.40 -14.60
N VAL A 302 -10.06 3.29 -14.05
CA VAL A 302 -9.81 2.93 -12.65
C VAL A 302 -9.34 4.19 -11.93
N THR A 303 -9.90 4.47 -10.77
CA THR A 303 -9.50 5.55 -9.89
C THR A 303 -9.57 5.06 -8.45
N ASP A 304 -8.72 5.62 -7.60
CA ASP A 304 -8.61 5.22 -6.20
C ASP A 304 -9.81 5.76 -5.37
N HIS A 305 -10.50 6.81 -5.85
CA HIS A 305 -11.71 7.39 -5.24
C HIS A 305 -12.74 7.79 -6.31
N ASN A 306 -13.98 7.29 -6.22
CA ASN A 306 -15.07 7.61 -7.16
C ASN A 306 -16.03 8.72 -6.66
N THR A 307 -15.92 9.11 -5.40
CA THR A 307 -16.62 10.23 -4.76
C THR A 307 -15.59 11.10 -4.04
N VAL A 308 -15.72 12.42 -4.15
CA VAL A 308 -14.86 13.38 -3.44
C VAL A 308 -15.71 14.49 -2.82
N THR A 309 -15.37 14.89 -1.59
CA THR A 309 -15.96 16.06 -0.92
C THR A 309 -14.94 17.20 -0.93
N ILE A 310 -15.39 18.40 -1.27
CA ILE A 310 -14.56 19.60 -1.48
C ILE A 310 -15.19 20.78 -0.75
N ALA A 311 -14.54 21.21 0.33
CA ALA A 311 -14.94 22.41 1.07
C ALA A 311 -14.86 23.70 0.20
N PRO A 312 -15.54 24.78 0.59
CA PRO A 312 -15.46 26.08 -0.09
C PRO A 312 -14.03 26.57 -0.32
N ASN A 313 -13.77 27.17 -1.49
CA ASN A 313 -12.47 27.72 -1.88
C ASN A 313 -11.28 26.74 -1.75
N ARG A 314 -11.53 25.43 -1.91
CA ARG A 314 -10.48 24.40 -1.97
C ARG A 314 -10.33 23.79 -3.37
N GLU A 315 -9.21 23.12 -3.58
CA GLU A 315 -8.99 22.25 -4.73
C GLU A 315 -8.62 20.83 -4.29
N THR A 316 -8.84 19.88 -5.18
CA THR A 316 -8.46 18.48 -5.05
C THR A 316 -8.05 17.93 -6.41
N SER A 317 -7.41 16.75 -6.42
CA SER A 317 -7.02 16.09 -7.67
C SER A 317 -7.30 14.59 -7.62
N ILE A 318 -7.95 14.07 -8.66
CA ILE A 318 -8.28 12.66 -8.81
C ILE A 318 -7.40 12.06 -9.91
N VAL A 319 -6.65 11.00 -9.58
CA VAL A 319 -5.86 10.24 -10.56
C VAL A 319 -6.73 9.19 -11.23
N LEU A 320 -6.64 9.14 -12.55
CA LEU A 320 -7.48 8.33 -13.44
C LEU A 320 -6.61 7.49 -14.36
N ARG A 321 -6.74 6.17 -14.27
CA ARG A 321 -5.99 5.19 -15.06
C ARG A 321 -6.91 4.65 -16.17
N ALA A 322 -6.63 5.03 -17.41
CA ALA A 322 -7.30 4.52 -18.59
C ALA A 322 -6.68 3.18 -19.03
N VAL A 323 -7.47 2.11 -19.01
CA VAL A 323 -7.03 0.74 -19.28
C VAL A 323 -7.83 0.17 -20.46
N PRO A 324 -7.21 -0.46 -21.47
CA PRO A 324 -7.94 -1.06 -22.59
C PRO A 324 -8.79 -2.24 -22.10
N ARG A 325 -10.06 -2.24 -22.47
CA ARG A 325 -11.04 -3.27 -22.08
C ARG A 325 -10.74 -4.64 -22.70
N ASN A 326 -10.29 -4.64 -23.95
CA ASN A 326 -9.97 -5.84 -24.75
C ASN A 326 -8.53 -5.74 -25.29
N PRO A 327 -7.48 -6.07 -24.51
CA PRO A 327 -6.08 -5.81 -24.92
C PRO A 327 -5.67 -6.50 -26.24
N TRP A 328 -6.33 -7.60 -26.60
CA TRP A 328 -6.13 -8.31 -27.88
C TRP A 328 -6.58 -7.53 -29.12
N GLN A 329 -7.42 -6.49 -28.97
CA GLN A 329 -7.82 -5.59 -30.06
C GLN A 329 -6.75 -4.55 -30.42
N ARG A 330 -5.57 -4.59 -29.80
CA ARG A 330 -4.45 -3.71 -30.12
C ARG A 330 -3.97 -3.97 -31.56
N PRO A 331 -3.89 -2.95 -32.44
CA PRO A 331 -3.53 -3.17 -33.83
C PRO A 331 -2.08 -3.65 -33.97
N TRP A 332 -1.87 -4.66 -34.81
CA TRP A 332 -0.54 -5.21 -35.11
C TRP A 332 0.23 -4.34 -36.11
N TRP A 333 -0.51 -3.65 -36.99
CA TRP A 333 0.00 -2.69 -37.98
C TRP A 333 -0.98 -1.54 -38.18
N GLY A 334 -0.55 -0.48 -38.88
CA GLY A 334 -1.42 0.61 -39.34
C GLY A 334 -1.39 1.86 -38.47
N LYS A 335 -2.42 2.70 -38.62
CA LYS A 335 -2.57 3.97 -37.89
C LYS A 335 -2.98 3.69 -36.43
N PRO A 336 -2.53 4.49 -35.45
CA PRO A 336 -2.93 4.32 -34.06
C PRO A 336 -4.43 4.64 -33.90
N ILE A 337 -5.12 3.84 -33.08
CA ILE A 337 -6.54 4.05 -32.75
C ILE A 337 -6.64 5.30 -31.86
N ARG A 338 -7.66 6.11 -32.08
CA ARG A 338 -7.96 7.31 -31.29
C ARG A 338 -9.35 7.13 -30.68
N SER A 339 -9.54 7.53 -29.41
CA SER A 339 -10.89 7.69 -28.84
C SER A 339 -10.99 9.00 -28.06
N SER A 340 -12.20 9.54 -28.01
CA SER A 340 -12.59 10.68 -27.18
C SER A 340 -13.28 10.23 -25.89
N VAL A 341 -12.90 10.83 -24.77
CA VAL A 341 -13.41 10.50 -23.44
C VAL A 341 -13.80 11.77 -22.70
N SER A 342 -14.98 11.77 -22.08
CA SER A 342 -15.48 12.85 -21.22
C SER A 342 -15.62 12.39 -19.77
N PHE A 343 -15.22 13.24 -18.84
CA PHE A 343 -15.32 12.99 -17.41
C PHE A 343 -16.45 13.84 -16.84
N HIS A 344 -17.46 13.18 -16.28
CA HIS A 344 -18.67 13.82 -15.75
C HIS A 344 -18.60 13.82 -14.23
N LEU A 345 -18.73 15.01 -13.63
CA LEU A 345 -18.94 15.17 -12.20
C LEU A 345 -20.43 15.38 -11.96
N THR A 346 -21.08 14.40 -11.35
CA THR A 346 -22.47 14.50 -10.90
C THR A 346 -22.46 14.85 -9.41
N PRO A 347 -23.05 15.99 -8.97
CA PRO A 347 -23.23 16.25 -7.56
C PRO A 347 -24.11 15.17 -6.93
N THR A 348 -23.75 14.78 -5.71
CA THR A 348 -24.55 13.93 -4.83
C THR A 348 -24.98 14.66 -3.55
N ASP A 349 -24.53 15.91 -3.40
CA ASP A 349 -25.10 16.88 -2.46
C ASP A 349 -26.44 17.45 -2.96
N SER A 350 -27.17 18.14 -2.08
CA SER A 350 -28.49 18.71 -2.37
C SER A 350 -28.47 19.93 -3.31
N ALA A 351 -27.28 20.46 -3.65
CA ALA A 351 -27.15 21.67 -4.46
C ALA A 351 -27.10 21.30 -5.96
N ALA A 352 -28.28 21.15 -6.55
CA ALA A 352 -28.54 20.44 -7.81
C ALA A 352 -27.84 20.95 -9.10
N ALA A 353 -26.99 21.97 -9.04
CA ALA A 353 -26.23 22.47 -10.19
C ALA A 353 -25.11 21.49 -10.62
N PRO A 354 -25.12 20.94 -11.85
CA PRO A 354 -24.01 20.14 -12.37
C PRO A 354 -22.84 21.03 -12.80
N ALA A 355 -21.62 20.47 -12.86
CA ALA A 355 -20.44 21.22 -13.29
C ALA A 355 -20.55 21.71 -14.76
N PRO A 356 -20.13 22.94 -15.08
CA PRO A 356 -20.25 23.52 -16.42
C PRO A 356 -19.30 22.85 -17.41
N TYR A 357 -19.87 21.92 -18.19
CA TYR A 357 -19.23 21.08 -19.22
C TYR A 357 -18.25 20.02 -18.69
N PRO A 358 -18.37 18.75 -19.14
CA PRO A 358 -17.43 17.70 -18.75
C PRO A 358 -16.08 17.87 -19.46
N PRO A 359 -14.94 17.93 -18.74
CA PRO A 359 -13.63 18.01 -19.38
C PRO A 359 -13.34 16.77 -20.23
N GLN A 360 -12.66 16.98 -21.36
CA GLN A 360 -12.46 15.94 -22.38
C GLN A 360 -10.97 15.66 -22.63
N ALA A 361 -10.64 14.39 -22.88
CA ALA A 361 -9.32 13.96 -23.34
C ALA A 361 -9.39 13.13 -24.63
N LYS A 362 -8.26 13.10 -25.35
CA LYS A 362 -8.05 12.24 -26.51
C LYS A 362 -7.02 11.15 -26.17
N LEU A 363 -7.47 9.90 -26.20
CA LEU A 363 -6.68 8.70 -25.97
C LEU A 363 -6.16 8.15 -27.30
N ILE A 364 -4.88 7.79 -27.35
CA ILE A 364 -4.22 7.27 -28.56
C ILE A 364 -3.60 5.90 -28.27
N TRP A 365 -4.18 4.83 -28.81
CA TRP A 365 -3.64 3.48 -28.64
C TRP A 365 -2.61 3.19 -29.73
N LEU A 366 -1.36 2.99 -29.31
CA LEU A 366 -0.27 2.70 -30.24
C LEU A 366 -0.29 1.24 -30.68
N PRO A 367 0.07 0.92 -31.94
CA PRO A 367 0.16 -0.47 -32.40
C PRO A 367 1.22 -1.26 -31.63
N GLN A 368 1.24 -2.58 -31.81
CA GLN A 368 2.28 -3.44 -31.25
C GLN A 368 3.67 -3.09 -31.83
N PRO A 369 4.76 -3.25 -31.07
CA PRO A 369 6.10 -2.96 -31.56
C PRO A 369 6.54 -4.02 -32.58
N LYS A 370 7.12 -3.57 -33.70
CA LYS A 370 7.44 -4.40 -34.88
C LYS A 370 8.28 -5.65 -34.59
N TRP A 371 9.10 -5.63 -33.53
CA TRP A 371 9.95 -6.77 -33.14
C TRP A 371 9.14 -7.99 -32.67
N VAL A 372 7.94 -7.82 -32.09
CA VAL A 372 7.09 -8.94 -31.65
C VAL A 372 6.64 -9.77 -32.86
N LEU A 373 6.31 -9.11 -33.96
CA LEU A 373 6.01 -9.79 -35.22
C LEU A 373 7.25 -10.48 -35.79
N ALA A 374 8.42 -9.82 -35.77
CA ALA A 374 9.66 -10.43 -36.24
C ALA A 374 10.02 -11.70 -35.46
N ALA A 375 9.84 -11.69 -34.14
CA ALA A 375 10.03 -12.87 -33.28
C ALA A 375 9.04 -14.00 -33.59
N LEU A 376 7.76 -13.69 -33.83
CA LEU A 376 6.75 -14.67 -34.25
C LEU A 376 7.05 -15.28 -35.62
N MET A 377 7.48 -14.47 -36.59
CA MET A 377 7.93 -14.96 -37.90
C MET A 377 9.16 -15.87 -37.76
N LEU A 378 10.12 -15.50 -36.91
CA LEU A 378 11.33 -16.30 -36.64
C LEU A 378 10.95 -17.65 -36.00
N LEU A 379 10.06 -17.67 -35.01
CA LEU A 379 9.48 -18.91 -34.44
C LEU A 379 8.78 -19.78 -35.50
N GLY A 380 8.02 -19.17 -36.40
CA GLY A 380 7.40 -19.87 -37.54
C GLY A 380 8.43 -20.51 -38.47
N THR A 381 9.50 -19.80 -38.81
CA THR A 381 10.59 -20.37 -39.63
C THR A 381 11.39 -21.45 -38.89
N GLY A 382 11.64 -21.28 -37.58
CA GLY A 382 12.38 -22.24 -36.77
C GLY A 382 11.63 -23.56 -36.61
N SER A 383 10.33 -23.50 -36.32
CA SER A 383 9.48 -24.71 -36.24
C SER A 383 9.38 -25.44 -37.59
N LEU A 384 9.29 -24.72 -38.71
CA LEU A 384 9.32 -25.31 -40.05
C LEU A 384 10.66 -26.01 -40.36
N LEU A 385 11.80 -25.40 -39.99
CA LEU A 385 13.13 -25.99 -40.17
C LEU A 385 13.34 -27.22 -39.27
N ILE A 386 12.81 -27.22 -38.04
CA ILE A 386 12.82 -28.40 -37.16
C ILE A 386 11.99 -29.53 -37.77
N LEU A 387 10.79 -29.24 -38.30
CA LEU A 387 9.94 -30.23 -38.96
C LEU A 387 10.64 -30.85 -40.19
N LEU A 388 11.28 -30.04 -41.03
CA LEU A 388 12.08 -30.49 -42.18
C LEU A 388 13.28 -31.35 -41.74
N SER A 389 13.96 -30.98 -40.66
CA SER A 389 15.08 -31.75 -40.09
C SER A 389 14.65 -33.12 -39.56
N LEU A 390 13.49 -33.19 -38.90
CA LEU A 390 12.90 -34.44 -38.42
C LEU A 390 12.49 -35.36 -39.59
N LEU A 391 11.81 -34.82 -40.61
CA LEU A 391 11.46 -35.54 -41.83
C LEU A 391 12.70 -36.08 -42.56
N TYR A 392 13.77 -35.29 -42.66
CA TYR A 392 15.03 -35.70 -43.27
C TYR A 392 15.75 -36.80 -42.48
N ARG A 393 15.72 -36.74 -41.13
CA ARG A 393 16.28 -37.80 -40.28
C ARG A 393 15.47 -39.09 -40.36
N PHE A 394 14.14 -39.02 -40.41
CA PHE A 394 13.27 -40.19 -40.50
C PHE A 394 13.48 -40.98 -41.81
N ASN A 395 13.86 -40.30 -42.89
CA ASN A 395 14.12 -40.93 -44.20
C ASN A 395 15.56 -41.49 -44.37
N ARG A 396 16.27 -41.78 -43.27
CA ARG A 396 17.57 -42.48 -43.28
C ARG A 396 17.50 -43.77 -42.45
N GLN A 397 17.67 -44.92 -43.12
CA GLN A 397 17.75 -46.22 -42.45
C GLN A 397 19.09 -46.41 -41.72
N PRO A 398 19.15 -47.20 -40.64
CA PRO A 398 20.38 -47.47 -39.91
C PRO A 398 21.34 -48.39 -40.71
N ASN A 399 22.63 -48.09 -40.68
CA ASN A 399 23.66 -48.89 -41.37
C ASN A 399 23.87 -50.25 -40.68
N SER A 400 23.58 -51.35 -41.38
CA SER A 400 23.67 -52.73 -40.86
C SER A 400 25.05 -53.39 -41.08
N THR A 401 26.14 -52.68 -40.78
CA THR A 401 27.51 -53.24 -40.87
C THR A 401 27.84 -54.14 -39.68
N ALA A 402 28.75 -55.10 -39.87
CA ALA A 402 29.33 -55.87 -38.76
C ALA A 402 30.31 -55.03 -37.93
N ASP A 403 30.41 -55.34 -36.64
CA ASP A 403 31.33 -54.68 -35.72
C ASP A 403 31.74 -55.61 -34.56
N ILE A 404 32.84 -55.31 -33.86
CA ILE A 404 33.30 -56.03 -32.67
C ILE A 404 32.73 -55.35 -31.42
N LEU A 405 32.04 -56.10 -30.55
CA LEU A 405 31.47 -55.60 -29.30
C LEU A 405 32.35 -55.92 -28.07
N ASP A 406 33.07 -57.04 -28.10
CA ASP A 406 34.13 -57.39 -27.14
C ASP A 406 35.19 -58.26 -27.81
N PHE A 407 36.44 -58.15 -27.33
CA PHE A 407 37.53 -59.07 -27.63
C PHE A 407 38.51 -59.10 -26.46
N SER A 408 38.52 -60.22 -25.72
CA SER A 408 39.19 -60.35 -24.43
C SER A 408 39.84 -61.73 -24.24
N PRO A 409 41.02 -61.85 -23.59
CA PRO A 409 41.61 -63.15 -23.29
C PRO A 409 40.97 -63.76 -22.04
N THR A 410 40.70 -65.07 -22.04
CA THR A 410 40.02 -65.75 -20.91
C THR A 410 40.85 -65.73 -19.61
N LYS A 411 42.18 -65.57 -19.71
CA LYS A 411 43.11 -65.31 -18.60
C LYS A 411 44.23 -64.37 -19.07
N ARG A 412 44.86 -63.63 -18.16
CA ARG A 412 46.05 -62.81 -18.46
C ARG A 412 47.39 -63.59 -18.42
N THR A 413 47.40 -64.81 -17.88
CA THR A 413 48.61 -65.63 -17.73
C THR A 413 48.35 -67.09 -18.10
N TYR A 414 49.27 -67.69 -18.86
CA TYR A 414 49.26 -69.10 -19.28
C TYR A 414 50.64 -69.75 -19.04
N LEU A 415 50.71 -71.08 -19.17
CA LEU A 415 51.95 -71.86 -19.14
C LEU A 415 52.26 -72.41 -20.54
N GLU A 416 53.53 -72.59 -20.85
CA GLU A 416 53.98 -73.12 -22.14
C GLU A 416 53.68 -74.63 -22.29
N GLY A 417 53.02 -75.02 -23.38
CA GLY A 417 52.71 -76.42 -23.69
C GLY A 417 51.37 -76.62 -24.44
N ALA A 418 51.26 -77.72 -25.20
CA ALA A 418 50.15 -77.96 -26.12
C ALA A 418 48.75 -78.06 -25.46
N SER A 419 48.68 -78.44 -24.18
CA SER A 419 47.44 -78.46 -23.39
C SER A 419 47.00 -77.08 -22.85
N ASN A 420 47.92 -76.11 -22.83
CA ASN A 420 47.77 -74.81 -22.17
C ASN A 420 47.61 -73.63 -23.15
N ALA A 421 47.09 -73.90 -24.36
CA ALA A 421 46.85 -72.89 -25.38
C ALA A 421 46.09 -71.66 -24.84
N VAL A 422 46.48 -70.47 -25.30
CA VAL A 422 45.81 -69.21 -24.94
C VAL A 422 44.36 -69.27 -25.40
N ARG A 423 43.42 -68.81 -24.58
CA ARG A 423 41.99 -68.83 -24.90
C ARG A 423 41.47 -67.40 -25.04
N LEU A 424 40.67 -67.20 -26.09
CA LEU A 424 40.15 -65.90 -26.48
C LEU A 424 38.61 -65.94 -26.47
N ASN A 425 38.02 -64.88 -25.94
CA ASN A 425 36.60 -64.58 -25.97
C ASN A 425 36.38 -63.41 -26.94
N TRP A 426 35.27 -63.41 -27.69
CA TRP A 426 34.88 -62.26 -28.51
C TRP A 426 33.39 -62.27 -28.85
N THR A 427 32.84 -61.08 -29.08
CA THR A 427 31.45 -60.87 -29.49
C THR A 427 31.39 -59.98 -30.72
N VAL A 428 30.60 -60.37 -31.73
CA VAL A 428 30.51 -59.67 -33.03
C VAL A 428 29.05 -59.45 -33.42
N ARG A 429 28.72 -58.21 -33.82
CA ARG A 429 27.41 -57.72 -34.32
C ARG A 429 27.31 -57.93 -35.84
N ASN A 430 26.10 -58.18 -36.36
CA ASN A 430 25.76 -58.37 -37.79
C ASN A 430 26.69 -59.31 -38.61
N PRO A 431 27.09 -60.49 -38.07
CA PRO A 431 28.07 -61.38 -38.69
C PRO A 431 27.68 -61.94 -40.06
N GLU A 432 26.40 -61.93 -40.44
CA GLU A 432 25.95 -62.34 -41.78
C GLU A 432 26.56 -61.51 -42.93
N THR A 433 27.04 -60.28 -42.64
CA THR A 433 27.74 -59.41 -43.60
C THR A 433 29.24 -59.72 -43.77
N LEU A 434 29.80 -60.60 -42.94
CA LEU A 434 31.21 -60.97 -42.95
C LEU A 434 31.53 -62.06 -43.96
N ASP A 435 32.68 -61.92 -44.62
CA ASP A 435 33.30 -63.00 -45.40
C ASP A 435 34.22 -63.85 -44.51
N ARG A 436 35.11 -63.18 -43.77
CA ARG A 436 36.11 -63.82 -42.94
C ARG A 436 36.50 -62.98 -41.72
N LEU A 437 37.00 -63.67 -40.71
CA LEU A 437 37.48 -63.14 -39.44
C LEU A 437 38.90 -63.65 -39.23
N VAL A 438 39.84 -62.78 -38.86
CA VAL A 438 41.25 -63.15 -38.67
C VAL A 438 41.68 -62.78 -37.26
N ILE A 439 42.29 -63.75 -36.56
CA ILE A 439 42.97 -63.51 -35.29
C ILE A 439 44.48 -63.57 -35.54
N ALA A 440 45.20 -62.53 -35.12
CA ALA A 440 46.66 -62.46 -35.16
C ALA A 440 47.25 -62.43 -33.75
N GLN A 441 48.37 -63.10 -33.53
CA GLN A 441 49.24 -62.92 -32.37
C GLN A 441 50.30 -61.87 -32.72
N LEU A 442 50.49 -60.90 -31.83
CA LEU A 442 51.43 -59.81 -31.98
C LEU A 442 52.56 -59.94 -30.95
N ASN A 443 53.79 -59.84 -31.44
CA ASN A 443 54.98 -59.61 -30.63
C ASN A 443 55.60 -58.27 -31.05
N GLU A 444 55.86 -57.38 -30.09
CA GLU A 444 56.37 -56.01 -30.31
C GLU A 444 55.61 -55.18 -31.39
N GLY A 445 54.35 -55.54 -31.68
CA GLY A 445 53.50 -54.92 -32.70
C GLY A 445 53.49 -55.63 -34.06
N ALA A 446 54.43 -56.54 -34.33
CA ALA A 446 54.46 -57.37 -35.54
C ALA A 446 53.55 -58.60 -35.42
N GLU A 447 52.79 -58.92 -36.48
CA GLU A 447 51.88 -60.08 -36.52
C GLU A 447 52.67 -61.36 -36.85
N ILE A 448 53.01 -62.13 -35.80
CA ILE A 448 53.92 -63.30 -35.88
C ILE A 448 53.22 -64.63 -36.20
N GLN A 449 51.93 -64.74 -35.89
CA GLN A 449 51.11 -65.91 -36.21
C GLN A 449 49.69 -65.43 -36.50
N THR A 450 49.02 -65.98 -37.51
CA THR A 450 47.62 -65.63 -37.81
C THR A 450 46.78 -66.88 -38.05
N LYS A 451 45.50 -66.82 -37.69
CA LYS A 451 44.50 -67.82 -38.04
C LYS A 451 43.25 -67.15 -38.58
N ALA A 452 42.88 -67.51 -39.80
CA ALA A 452 41.69 -67.02 -40.49
C ALA A 452 40.53 -68.02 -40.39
N TYR A 453 39.33 -67.51 -40.20
CA TYR A 453 38.07 -68.24 -40.10
C TYR A 453 37.10 -67.72 -41.16
N ASN A 454 36.56 -68.62 -41.99
CA ASN A 454 35.58 -68.27 -43.02
C ASN A 454 34.17 -68.22 -42.42
N PHE A 455 33.48 -67.09 -42.60
CA PHE A 455 32.13 -66.82 -42.10
C PHE A 455 31.09 -66.64 -43.23
N SER A 456 31.50 -66.69 -44.50
CA SER A 456 30.65 -66.36 -45.65
C SER A 456 29.32 -67.14 -45.68
N ASN A 457 29.31 -68.41 -45.24
CA ASN A 457 28.12 -69.27 -45.23
C ASN A 457 27.52 -69.51 -43.82
N SER A 458 28.35 -69.67 -42.78
CA SER A 458 27.92 -69.97 -41.40
C SER A 458 29.06 -69.75 -40.41
N ILE A 459 28.83 -69.98 -39.11
CA ILE A 459 29.93 -70.26 -38.17
C ILE A 459 30.73 -71.45 -38.72
N PRO A 460 32.06 -71.37 -38.92
CA PRO A 460 32.86 -72.48 -39.41
C PRO A 460 32.93 -73.61 -38.38
N LYS A 461 32.98 -74.87 -38.84
CA LYS A 461 32.87 -76.07 -37.98
C LYS A 461 33.91 -76.12 -36.85
N GLU A 462 35.10 -75.56 -37.06
CA GLU A 462 36.15 -75.43 -36.04
C GLU A 462 35.76 -74.59 -34.82
N LEU A 463 34.82 -73.67 -34.99
CA LEU A 463 34.36 -72.73 -33.96
C LEU A 463 33.01 -73.11 -33.37
N GLN A 464 32.32 -74.13 -33.88
CA GLN A 464 31.04 -74.58 -33.33
C GLN A 464 31.28 -75.25 -31.97
N ALA A 465 30.50 -74.88 -30.96
CA ALA A 465 30.63 -75.46 -29.62
C ALA A 465 30.40 -76.98 -29.66
N LYS A 466 31.30 -77.76 -29.06
CA LYS A 466 31.08 -79.19 -28.83
C LYS A 466 30.10 -79.36 -27.68
N THR A 467 29.13 -80.26 -27.82
CA THR A 467 27.92 -80.33 -26.97
C THR A 467 28.20 -80.35 -25.47
N ASP A 468 29.31 -81.00 -25.06
CA ASP A 468 29.64 -81.27 -23.66
C ASP A 468 30.73 -80.33 -23.07
N GLN A 469 31.07 -79.22 -23.74
CA GLN A 469 31.96 -78.19 -23.21
C GLN A 469 31.49 -76.77 -23.56
N GLU A 470 31.60 -75.83 -22.62
CA GLU A 470 31.19 -74.42 -22.81
C GLU A 470 32.04 -73.64 -23.84
N ASN A 471 33.17 -74.19 -24.29
CA ASN A 471 34.06 -73.52 -25.23
C ASN A 471 33.54 -73.61 -26.67
N GLY A 472 33.35 -72.46 -27.32
CA GLY A 472 32.94 -72.35 -28.72
C GLY A 472 32.12 -71.10 -29.01
N CYS A 473 31.64 -71.00 -30.25
CA CYS A 473 30.80 -69.92 -30.75
C CYS A 473 29.33 -70.32 -30.83
N ARG A 474 28.44 -69.41 -30.41
CA ARG A 474 26.98 -69.54 -30.47
C ARG A 474 26.38 -68.29 -31.11
N ARG A 475 25.28 -68.44 -31.86
CA ARG A 475 24.45 -67.29 -32.28
C ARG A 475 23.51 -66.94 -31.13
N ALA A 476 23.43 -65.66 -30.79
CA ALA A 476 22.40 -65.12 -29.92
C ALA A 476 21.62 -64.03 -30.66
N LEU A 477 20.29 -64.05 -30.51
CA LEU A 477 19.45 -62.92 -30.90
C LEU A 477 19.49 -61.90 -29.76
N SER A 478 19.77 -60.64 -30.06
CA SER A 478 19.82 -59.61 -29.03
C SER A 478 18.41 -59.18 -28.64
N GLN A 479 17.92 -59.66 -27.50
CA GLN A 479 16.62 -59.28 -26.91
C GLN A 479 16.83 -58.60 -25.54
N THR A 480 17.69 -57.58 -25.49
CA THR A 480 17.90 -56.76 -24.30
C THR A 480 18.26 -55.32 -24.71
N PRO A 481 17.71 -54.28 -24.06
CA PRO A 481 18.02 -52.90 -24.42
C PRO A 481 19.49 -52.54 -24.15
N GLU A 482 20.14 -51.92 -25.12
CA GLU A 482 21.48 -51.36 -24.97
C GLU A 482 21.37 -50.05 -24.16
N GLN A 483 21.60 -50.13 -22.85
CA GLN A 483 21.64 -48.95 -21.98
C GLN A 483 22.78 -48.00 -22.37
N ALA A 484 22.58 -46.70 -22.15
CA ALA A 484 23.57 -45.64 -22.29
C ALA A 484 24.14 -45.39 -23.71
N ALA A 485 23.27 -44.94 -24.61
CA ALA A 485 23.62 -43.72 -25.34
C ALA A 485 23.46 -42.52 -24.36
N PRO A 486 24.38 -41.54 -24.33
CA PRO A 486 24.29 -40.42 -23.38
C PRO A 486 23.06 -39.56 -23.68
N VAL A 487 22.15 -39.46 -22.71
CA VAL A 487 20.90 -38.71 -22.82
C VAL A 487 21.16 -37.21 -22.71
N PHE A 488 21.55 -36.61 -23.83
CA PHE A 488 21.50 -35.16 -24.00
C PHE A 488 20.03 -34.75 -24.27
N TRP A 489 19.52 -33.83 -23.44
CA TRP A 489 18.18 -33.20 -23.52
C TRP A 489 16.97 -34.09 -23.12
N GLU A 490 16.88 -34.44 -21.84
CA GLU A 490 15.59 -34.81 -21.24
C GLU A 490 14.72 -33.54 -21.02
N LEU A 491 13.93 -33.21 -22.04
CA LEU A 491 12.77 -32.32 -21.89
C LEU A 491 11.58 -33.15 -21.39
N PRO A 492 10.88 -32.76 -20.31
CA PRO A 492 9.76 -33.51 -19.75
C PRO A 492 8.50 -33.38 -20.63
N LEU A 493 8.46 -34.12 -21.72
CA LEU A 493 7.30 -34.23 -22.60
C LEU A 493 6.28 -35.25 -22.03
N PRO A 494 4.97 -34.98 -22.14
CA PRO A 494 3.95 -35.92 -21.67
C PRO A 494 3.99 -37.23 -22.46
N ASN A 495 3.66 -38.33 -21.79
CA ASN A 495 3.78 -39.69 -22.32
C ASN A 495 2.71 -39.99 -23.38
N LEU A 496 2.98 -39.59 -24.63
CA LEU A 496 2.08 -39.74 -25.77
C LEU A 496 2.33 -41.09 -26.48
N PRO A 497 1.33 -42.00 -26.55
CA PRO A 497 1.54 -43.40 -26.92
C PRO A 497 1.96 -43.65 -28.38
N TRP A 498 1.93 -42.62 -29.24
CA TRP A 498 2.42 -42.74 -30.62
C TRP A 498 3.95 -42.65 -30.74
N LEU A 499 4.63 -42.00 -29.77
CA LEU A 499 6.09 -41.90 -29.77
C LEU A 499 6.78 -43.25 -29.54
N SER A 500 6.13 -44.18 -28.82
CA SER A 500 6.64 -45.52 -28.55
C SER A 500 6.93 -46.34 -29.82
N SER A 501 6.28 -46.01 -30.94
CA SER A 501 6.54 -46.65 -32.24
C SER A 501 7.88 -46.25 -32.88
N LEU A 502 8.52 -45.18 -32.40
CA LEU A 502 9.76 -44.61 -32.98
C LEU A 502 11.03 -45.09 -32.26
N GLN A 503 10.90 -45.86 -31.18
CA GLN A 503 12.00 -46.35 -30.35
C GLN A 503 12.12 -47.89 -30.35
N GLN A 504 11.68 -48.55 -31.42
CA GLN A 504 12.00 -49.98 -31.59
C GLN A 504 13.52 -50.15 -31.76
N PRO A 505 14.21 -50.91 -30.90
CA PRO A 505 15.64 -51.17 -31.08
C PRO A 505 15.86 -51.97 -32.37
N ALA A 506 16.89 -51.61 -33.13
CA ALA A 506 17.21 -52.33 -34.36
C ALA A 506 17.63 -53.78 -34.02
N ASN A 507 16.82 -54.75 -34.41
CA ASN A 507 17.10 -56.18 -34.22
C ASN A 507 18.38 -56.58 -34.97
N TYR A 508 19.51 -56.66 -34.25
CA TYR A 508 20.78 -57.16 -34.78
C TYR A 508 21.03 -58.61 -34.33
N THR A 509 21.68 -59.40 -35.19
CA THR A 509 22.20 -60.72 -34.79
C THR A 509 23.58 -60.54 -34.17
N LYS A 510 23.91 -61.36 -33.15
CA LYS A 510 25.27 -61.43 -32.59
C LYS A 510 25.78 -62.86 -32.53
N ILE A 511 27.09 -63.00 -32.68
CA ILE A 511 27.81 -64.23 -32.36
C ILE A 511 28.68 -63.95 -31.14
N GLU A 512 28.55 -64.82 -30.14
CA GLU A 512 29.36 -64.84 -28.93
C GLU A 512 30.25 -66.08 -28.98
N CYS A 513 31.55 -65.88 -28.78
CA CYS A 513 32.56 -66.93 -28.80
C CYS A 513 33.33 -66.92 -27.49
N GLN A 514 33.39 -68.06 -26.81
CA GLN A 514 34.03 -68.19 -25.51
C GLN A 514 35.11 -69.28 -25.53
N GLY A 515 36.26 -68.99 -24.91
CA GLY A 515 37.30 -69.97 -24.66
C GLY A 515 38.02 -70.52 -25.91
N VAL A 516 37.98 -69.81 -27.05
CA VAL A 516 38.52 -70.26 -28.34
C VAL A 516 40.05 -70.42 -28.25
N PRO A 517 40.62 -71.61 -28.49
CA PRO A 517 42.05 -71.85 -28.31
C PRO A 517 42.89 -71.29 -29.48
N PHE A 518 43.99 -70.64 -29.13
CA PHE A 518 45.04 -70.13 -30.01
C PHE A 518 46.40 -70.59 -29.47
N VAL A 519 47.19 -71.28 -30.28
CA VAL A 519 48.40 -72.00 -29.81
C VAL A 519 49.64 -71.13 -29.98
N SER A 520 49.97 -70.35 -28.94
CA SER A 520 51.31 -69.72 -28.85
C SER A 520 52.36 -70.81 -28.75
N SER A 521 53.33 -70.81 -29.68
CA SER A 521 54.43 -71.77 -29.74
C SER A 521 55.67 -71.35 -28.93
N GLN A 522 55.59 -70.23 -28.20
CA GLN A 522 56.67 -69.65 -27.41
C GLN A 522 56.12 -69.01 -26.13
N SER A 523 56.96 -68.96 -25.10
CA SER A 523 56.81 -68.12 -23.91
C SER A 523 57.21 -66.68 -24.20
N GLY A 524 56.58 -65.73 -23.49
CA GLY A 524 56.66 -64.29 -23.78
C GLY A 524 55.40 -63.53 -23.39
N ALA A 525 55.35 -62.23 -23.71
CA ALA A 525 54.20 -61.36 -23.45
C ALA A 525 53.60 -60.89 -24.77
N PHE A 526 52.43 -61.41 -25.14
CA PHE A 526 51.85 -61.25 -26.47
C PHE A 526 50.50 -60.53 -26.41
N LYS A 527 50.19 -59.73 -27.43
CA LYS A 527 48.83 -59.21 -27.67
C LYS A 527 48.16 -60.02 -28.78
N TYR A 528 46.84 -60.03 -28.81
CA TYR A 528 46.08 -60.61 -29.91
C TYR A 528 45.27 -59.52 -30.60
N LYS A 529 45.13 -59.60 -31.93
CA LYS A 529 44.33 -58.67 -32.74
C LYS A 529 43.26 -59.44 -33.51
N LEU A 530 42.02 -58.97 -33.43
CA LEU A 530 40.86 -59.47 -34.16
C LEU A 530 40.54 -58.51 -35.31
N LYS A 531 40.47 -59.01 -36.54
CA LYS A 531 40.13 -58.27 -37.76
C LYS A 531 38.88 -58.85 -38.41
N LEU A 532 37.88 -58.02 -38.72
CA LEU A 532 36.69 -58.42 -39.45
C LEU A 532 36.77 -57.99 -40.91
N PHE A 533 36.38 -58.83 -41.87
CA PHE A 533 36.33 -58.48 -43.30
C PHE A 533 34.93 -58.68 -43.88
N SER A 534 34.44 -57.68 -44.62
CA SER A 534 33.11 -57.69 -45.24
C SER A 534 33.11 -58.47 -46.56
N LYS A 535 31.96 -59.08 -46.90
CA LYS A 535 31.68 -59.61 -48.25
C LYS A 535 31.81 -58.56 -49.38
N SER A 536 31.64 -57.28 -49.05
CA SER A 536 31.75 -56.18 -50.02
C SER A 536 33.20 -55.71 -50.30
N ASN A 537 34.11 -55.90 -49.33
CA ASN A 537 35.52 -55.54 -49.47
C ASN A 537 36.38 -56.46 -48.59
N THR A 538 37.09 -57.39 -49.24
CA THR A 538 37.91 -58.40 -48.58
C THR A 538 39.37 -57.99 -48.38
N ARG A 539 39.78 -56.80 -48.87
CA ARG A 539 41.17 -56.30 -48.82
C ARG A 539 41.48 -55.46 -47.59
N VAL A 540 40.49 -54.79 -47.01
CA VAL A 540 40.63 -53.88 -45.86
C VAL A 540 39.74 -54.41 -44.72
N PRO A 541 40.22 -54.46 -43.46
CA PRO A 541 39.36 -54.81 -42.35
C PRO A 541 38.28 -53.74 -42.15
N LEU A 542 37.05 -54.17 -41.88
CA LEU A 542 35.91 -53.32 -41.57
C LEU A 542 36.05 -52.66 -40.19
N THR A 543 36.65 -53.39 -39.26
CA THR A 543 37.00 -52.99 -37.89
C THR A 543 38.11 -53.91 -37.38
N GLU A 544 38.97 -53.42 -36.48
CA GLU A 544 39.93 -54.27 -35.76
C GLU A 544 40.11 -53.84 -34.30
N GLN A 545 40.23 -54.82 -33.40
CA GLN A 545 40.45 -54.61 -31.96
C GLN A 545 41.64 -55.43 -31.49
N THR A 546 42.39 -54.92 -30.51
CA THR A 546 43.58 -55.59 -29.94
C THR A 546 43.42 -55.77 -28.43
N THR A 547 43.80 -56.93 -27.90
CA THR A 547 43.71 -57.25 -26.47
C THR A 547 44.77 -56.54 -25.62
N ASP A 548 44.57 -56.58 -24.30
CA ASP A 548 45.65 -56.53 -23.32
C ASP A 548 46.78 -57.53 -23.62
N SER A 549 47.94 -57.31 -23.00
CA SER A 549 49.05 -58.26 -23.05
C SER A 549 48.74 -59.52 -22.22
N VAL A 550 49.10 -60.68 -22.77
CA VAL A 550 48.92 -62.02 -22.19
C VAL A 550 50.29 -62.66 -22.02
N THR A 551 50.63 -63.02 -20.78
CA THR A 551 51.95 -63.58 -20.44
C THR A 551 51.91 -65.11 -20.48
N VAL A 552 52.62 -65.71 -21.44
CA VAL A 552 52.89 -67.15 -21.47
C VAL A 552 54.21 -67.39 -20.75
N LYS A 553 54.16 -67.96 -19.53
CA LYS A 553 55.37 -68.32 -18.77
C LYS A 553 55.93 -69.65 -19.26
N SER A 554 57.25 -69.73 -19.43
CA SER A 554 57.90 -71.03 -19.68
C SER A 554 57.78 -71.94 -18.47
N THR A 555 57.59 -73.24 -18.72
CA THR A 555 57.25 -74.24 -17.70
C THR A 555 58.50 -74.74 -16.93
N GLY A 556 59.59 -73.97 -16.98
CA GLY A 556 60.92 -74.29 -16.45
C GLY A 556 61.55 -73.19 -15.60
N SER A 557 60.78 -72.50 -14.74
CA SER A 557 61.35 -71.69 -13.65
C SER A 557 60.39 -71.58 -12.47
N SER A 558 60.90 -71.85 -11.26
CA SER A 558 60.14 -71.82 -10.01
C SER A 558 60.87 -70.93 -9.00
N GLN A 559 60.33 -69.73 -8.71
CA GLN A 559 60.66 -68.99 -7.49
C GLN A 559 59.58 -67.97 -7.08
N SER A 560 59.72 -67.50 -5.83
CA SER A 560 58.68 -66.90 -4.99
C SER A 560 58.15 -65.52 -5.46
N PRO A 561 56.88 -65.17 -5.18
CA PRO A 561 56.36 -63.82 -5.35
C PRO A 561 56.47 -62.97 -4.07
N GLU A 562 57.37 -62.00 -4.05
CA GLU A 562 57.40 -60.93 -3.05
C GLU A 562 57.74 -59.58 -3.75
N GLN A 563 57.45 -58.45 -3.08
CA GLN A 563 57.80 -57.08 -3.50
C GLN A 563 57.11 -56.54 -4.77
N ALA A 564 55.80 -56.24 -4.67
CA ALA A 564 55.08 -55.43 -5.68
C ALA A 564 53.89 -54.63 -5.08
N ALA A 565 54.09 -53.89 -3.98
CA ALA A 565 52.99 -53.25 -3.23
C ALA A 565 53.35 -51.90 -2.55
N LEU A 566 53.84 -50.91 -3.31
CA LEU A 566 53.94 -49.51 -2.84
C LEU A 566 53.62 -48.50 -3.96
N PHE A 567 52.34 -48.18 -4.14
CA PHE A 567 51.90 -46.93 -4.77
C PHE A 567 50.52 -46.54 -4.22
N VAL A 568 50.46 -45.44 -3.48
CA VAL A 568 49.22 -44.82 -2.98
C VAL A 568 49.21 -43.36 -3.44
N PRO A 569 48.21 -42.90 -4.22
CA PRO A 569 48.12 -41.51 -4.62
C PRO A 569 47.66 -40.62 -3.46
N ARG A 570 48.14 -39.37 -3.45
CA ARG A 570 47.84 -38.35 -2.44
C ARG A 570 46.41 -37.81 -2.61
N SER A 571 45.73 -37.51 -1.52
CA SER A 571 44.34 -37.03 -1.50
C SER A 571 44.16 -35.67 -2.18
N SER A 572 43.02 -35.48 -2.84
CA SER A 572 42.59 -34.23 -3.48
C SER A 572 41.92 -33.27 -2.50
N GLU A 573 42.31 -32.00 -2.51
CA GLU A 573 41.64 -30.94 -1.75
C GLU A 573 40.35 -30.43 -2.43
N THR A 574 39.40 -29.99 -1.63
CA THR A 574 38.01 -29.72 -2.03
C THR A 574 37.86 -28.41 -2.80
N THR A 575 37.32 -28.46 -4.02
CA THR A 575 37.15 -27.30 -4.92
C THR A 575 35.81 -26.57 -4.76
N GLU A 576 35.43 -26.26 -3.52
CA GLU A 576 34.14 -25.61 -3.20
C GLU A 576 34.29 -24.10 -2.84
N ASP A 577 35.40 -23.71 -2.21
CA ASP A 577 35.65 -22.35 -1.67
C ASP A 577 36.09 -21.32 -2.74
N ARG A 578 35.45 -21.34 -3.92
CA ARG A 578 35.79 -20.44 -5.06
C ARG A 578 34.65 -19.55 -5.54
N ARG A 579 33.44 -19.73 -5.00
CA ARG A 579 32.25 -18.95 -5.39
C ARG A 579 32.03 -17.77 -4.44
N PRO A 580 31.61 -16.60 -4.93
CA PRO A 580 31.32 -15.45 -4.08
C PRO A 580 30.15 -15.76 -3.13
N LYS A 581 30.32 -15.48 -1.84
CA LYS A 581 29.36 -15.80 -0.79
C LYS A 581 29.20 -14.62 0.18
N ILE A 582 27.98 -14.10 0.29
CA ILE A 582 27.65 -13.13 1.35
C ILE A 582 27.61 -13.89 2.68
N VAL A 583 28.43 -13.44 3.63
CA VAL A 583 28.61 -14.05 4.97
C VAL A 583 27.71 -13.37 6.00
N SER A 584 27.54 -12.06 5.90
CA SER A 584 26.52 -11.31 6.65
C SER A 584 26.00 -10.13 5.85
N PHE A 585 24.74 -9.78 6.11
CA PHE A 585 24.08 -8.56 5.65
C PHE A 585 23.06 -8.17 6.72
N THR A 586 23.15 -6.95 7.26
CA THR A 586 22.35 -6.54 8.44
C THR A 586 21.87 -5.10 8.37
N LEU A 587 20.73 -4.83 9.01
CA LEU A 587 20.19 -3.49 9.28
C LEU A 587 20.14 -3.26 10.79
N ASN A 588 20.81 -2.22 11.29
CA ASN A 588 20.93 -1.91 12.73
C ASN A 588 21.37 -3.12 13.58
N GLY A 589 22.17 -4.04 13.02
CA GLY A 589 22.61 -5.27 13.67
C GLY A 589 21.60 -6.44 13.64
N GLN A 590 20.42 -6.28 13.05
CA GLN A 590 19.49 -7.39 12.75
C GLN A 590 19.80 -8.00 11.38
N ASP A 591 19.71 -9.33 11.27
CA ASP A 591 19.89 -10.06 10.01
C ASP A 591 18.86 -9.64 8.96
N ALA A 592 19.35 -9.15 7.83
CA ALA A 592 18.56 -8.71 6.67
C ALA A 592 17.71 -9.84 6.06
N LEU A 593 18.10 -11.11 6.26
CA LEU A 593 17.35 -12.27 5.75
C LEU A 593 16.27 -12.75 6.72
N SER A 594 16.18 -12.19 7.93
CA SER A 594 15.16 -12.57 8.91
C SER A 594 13.75 -12.09 8.53
N GLN A 595 13.64 -10.96 7.80
CA GLN A 595 12.39 -10.41 7.29
C GLN A 595 12.61 -9.71 5.94
N LEU A 596 11.85 -10.09 4.90
CA LEU A 596 11.94 -9.48 3.56
C LEU A 596 11.57 -7.99 3.53
N THR A 597 10.87 -7.49 4.55
CA THR A 597 10.48 -6.09 4.67
C THR A 597 10.65 -5.61 6.11
N HIS A 598 11.58 -4.68 6.35
CA HIS A 598 11.78 -4.07 7.67
C HIS A 598 10.99 -2.76 7.80
N THR A 599 10.22 -2.61 8.87
CA THR A 599 9.41 -1.40 9.13
C THR A 599 10.04 -0.51 10.19
N PHE A 600 10.24 0.77 9.86
CA PHE A 600 10.77 1.79 10.77
C PHE A 600 9.75 2.90 11.00
N SER A 601 9.63 3.38 12.24
CA SER A 601 8.76 4.50 12.62
C SER A 601 9.57 5.78 12.76
N VAL A 602 9.16 6.86 12.08
CA VAL A 602 9.89 8.15 12.05
C VAL A 602 8.89 9.30 12.24
N GLY A 603 9.30 10.40 12.88
CA GLY A 603 8.43 11.57 13.05
C GLY A 603 8.10 12.27 11.74
N SER A 604 6.96 12.98 11.71
CA SER A 604 6.53 13.73 10.53
C SER A 604 7.49 14.88 10.21
N GLY A 605 8.27 14.73 9.14
CA GLY A 605 9.30 15.69 8.72
C GLY A 605 10.72 15.38 9.22
N GLU A 606 10.90 14.29 9.97
CA GLU A 606 12.21 13.84 10.45
C GLU A 606 12.89 12.89 9.45
N VAL A 607 14.22 12.82 9.52
CA VAL A 607 15.05 11.84 8.79
C VAL A 607 15.77 10.98 9.82
N ALA A 608 15.54 9.67 9.78
CA ALA A 608 16.28 8.70 10.58
C ALA A 608 17.40 8.07 9.76
N ASN A 609 18.46 7.62 10.41
CA ASN A 609 19.55 6.88 9.76
C ASN A 609 19.51 5.43 10.21
N ILE A 610 19.60 4.49 9.27
CA ILE A 610 19.82 3.07 9.56
C ILE A 610 21.25 2.68 9.20
N LEU A 611 21.89 1.85 10.02
CA LEU A 611 23.22 1.32 9.77
C LEU A 611 23.10 0.02 8.96
N VAL A 612 23.54 0.07 7.71
CA VAL A 612 23.62 -1.11 6.83
C VAL A 612 25.03 -1.68 6.96
N SER A 613 25.18 -2.97 7.29
CA SER A 613 26.49 -3.61 7.43
C SER A 613 26.55 -4.92 6.65
N TRP A 614 27.71 -5.25 6.07
CA TRP A 614 27.88 -6.43 5.23
C TRP A 614 29.28 -7.04 5.36
N GLN A 615 29.38 -8.33 5.04
CA GLN A 615 30.64 -9.06 4.87
C GLN A 615 30.48 -10.13 3.78
N VAL A 616 31.45 -10.22 2.87
CA VAL A 616 31.43 -11.12 1.71
C VAL A 616 32.78 -11.83 1.56
N GLN A 617 32.74 -13.14 1.33
CA GLN A 617 33.88 -14.03 1.10
C GLN A 617 33.98 -14.37 -0.40
N GLY A 618 35.19 -14.45 -0.93
CA GLY A 618 35.46 -14.81 -2.33
C GLY A 618 36.95 -14.67 -2.70
N GLU A 619 37.27 -14.89 -3.98
CA GLU A 619 38.63 -14.84 -4.52
C GLU A 619 39.20 -13.40 -4.65
N ASP A 620 40.52 -13.28 -4.73
CA ASP A 620 41.23 -12.00 -4.88
C ASP A 620 40.79 -11.24 -6.15
N GLY A 621 40.17 -10.08 -5.93
CA GLY A 621 39.56 -9.27 -7.00
C GLY A 621 38.04 -9.40 -7.12
N LEU A 622 37.37 -9.89 -6.07
CA LEU A 622 35.92 -9.77 -5.87
C LEU A 622 35.47 -8.29 -5.92
N GLU A 623 34.52 -7.99 -6.80
CA GLU A 623 33.84 -6.69 -6.88
C GLU A 623 32.53 -6.76 -6.07
N VAL A 624 32.25 -5.76 -5.22
CA VAL A 624 31.05 -5.70 -4.39
C VAL A 624 30.37 -4.35 -4.57
N GLU A 625 29.06 -4.34 -4.81
CA GLU A 625 28.23 -3.15 -5.04
C GLU A 625 27.04 -3.14 -4.07
N LEU A 626 26.68 -1.97 -3.53
CA LEU A 626 25.58 -1.80 -2.58
C LEU A 626 24.63 -0.68 -3.03
N LEU A 627 23.64 -1.03 -3.85
CA LEU A 627 22.63 -0.08 -4.31
C LEU A 627 21.71 0.33 -3.15
N PRO A 628 21.34 1.63 -3.01
CA PRO A 628 21.47 2.69 -4.01
C PRO A 628 22.75 3.55 -3.90
N PHE A 629 23.78 3.13 -3.15
CA PHE A 629 25.06 3.83 -3.15
C PHE A 629 25.81 3.57 -4.46
N SER A 630 26.51 4.59 -4.98
CA SER A 630 27.18 4.52 -6.29
C SER A 630 28.61 4.02 -6.19
N GLY A 631 28.91 2.88 -6.83
CA GLY A 631 30.26 2.36 -7.00
C GLY A 631 30.62 1.19 -6.07
N ALA A 632 31.80 0.62 -6.31
CA ALA A 632 32.25 -0.55 -5.58
C ALA A 632 32.56 -0.25 -4.11
N VAL A 633 32.05 -1.08 -3.22
CA VAL A 633 32.33 -1.08 -1.78
C VAL A 633 33.37 -2.14 -1.42
N LYS A 634 33.93 -2.07 -0.22
CA LYS A 634 34.82 -3.12 0.31
C LYS A 634 34.06 -4.43 0.52
N THR A 635 34.78 -5.55 0.57
CA THR A 635 34.24 -6.88 0.89
C THR A 635 33.57 -6.95 2.26
N GLU A 636 34.00 -6.12 3.20
CA GLU A 636 33.31 -5.89 4.48
C GLU A 636 33.22 -4.39 4.80
N GLY A 637 32.14 -3.99 5.48
CA GLY A 637 31.93 -2.59 5.83
C GLY A 637 30.59 -2.28 6.49
N SER A 638 30.37 -1.00 6.76
CA SER A 638 29.11 -0.45 7.27
C SER A 638 28.90 0.96 6.75
N ILE A 639 27.65 1.35 6.49
CA ILE A 639 27.28 2.69 6.02
C ILE A 639 25.94 3.14 6.62
N ALA A 640 25.81 4.43 6.93
CA ALA A 640 24.56 5.03 7.36
C ALA A 640 23.70 5.39 6.15
N TYR A 641 22.44 4.93 6.13
CA TYR A 641 21.49 5.20 5.06
C TYR A 641 20.30 6.06 5.57
N PRO A 642 20.07 7.25 4.99
CA PRO A 642 18.98 8.13 5.42
C PRO A 642 17.61 7.67 4.91
N ILE A 643 16.70 7.44 5.85
CA ILE A 643 15.30 7.09 5.62
C ILE A 643 14.38 8.23 6.08
N ALA A 644 13.33 8.48 5.31
CA ALA A 644 12.32 9.50 5.56
C ALA A 644 10.95 8.89 5.26
N PRO A 645 9.85 9.35 5.91
CA PRO A 645 8.52 8.79 5.70
C PRO A 645 8.08 8.81 4.22
N GLY A 646 7.48 7.73 3.74
CA GLY A 646 6.97 7.64 2.37
C GLY A 646 7.20 6.27 1.70
N ASN A 647 7.57 6.31 0.42
CA ASN A 647 7.66 5.15 -0.45
C ASN A 647 8.64 4.06 0.07
N LEU A 648 8.30 2.81 -0.22
CA LEU A 648 9.15 1.64 -0.03
C LEU A 648 10.54 1.86 -0.67
N LYS A 649 11.61 1.57 0.06
CA LYS A 649 12.99 1.66 -0.44
C LYS A 649 13.67 0.29 -0.41
N THR A 650 14.16 -0.18 -1.55
CA THR A 650 14.97 -1.41 -1.62
C THR A 650 16.46 -1.08 -1.47
N ILE A 651 17.19 -1.88 -0.69
CA ILE A 651 18.67 -1.91 -0.68
C ILE A 651 19.10 -3.24 -1.29
N THR A 652 20.14 -3.24 -2.14
CA THR A 652 20.62 -4.44 -2.82
C THR A 652 22.14 -4.55 -2.76
N LEU A 653 22.63 -5.62 -2.13
CA LEU A 653 24.04 -6.00 -2.09
C LEU A 653 24.29 -7.04 -3.20
N THR A 654 25.25 -6.77 -4.08
CA THR A 654 25.73 -7.71 -5.11
C THR A 654 27.23 -7.90 -4.98
N ALA A 655 27.72 -9.14 -5.13
CA ALA A 655 29.14 -9.45 -5.18
C ALA A 655 29.44 -10.35 -6.38
N ARG A 656 30.52 -10.05 -7.10
CA ARG A 656 30.83 -10.61 -8.42
C ARG A 656 32.32 -10.96 -8.57
N ASN A 657 32.61 -12.19 -9.00
CA ASN A 657 33.99 -12.64 -9.23
C ASN A 657 34.47 -12.36 -10.67
N ARG A 658 35.76 -12.57 -10.93
CA ARG A 658 36.37 -12.28 -12.25
C ARG A 658 35.86 -13.21 -13.35
N ASN A 659 35.36 -14.39 -12.97
CA ASN A 659 34.74 -15.35 -13.87
C ASN A 659 33.29 -14.94 -14.27
N GLY A 660 32.77 -13.85 -13.69
CA GLY A 660 31.45 -13.31 -13.98
C GLY A 660 30.31 -13.93 -13.16
N GLU A 661 30.61 -14.87 -12.26
CA GLU A 661 29.63 -15.39 -11.29
C GLU A 661 29.29 -14.29 -10.29
N GLN A 662 28.01 -14.21 -9.90
CA GLN A 662 27.53 -13.19 -8.96
C GLN A 662 26.53 -13.77 -7.95
N VAL A 663 26.52 -13.19 -6.76
CA VAL A 663 25.52 -13.41 -5.71
C VAL A 663 24.89 -12.07 -5.36
N THR A 664 23.57 -12.03 -5.20
CA THR A 664 22.80 -10.81 -4.92
C THR A 664 21.80 -11.07 -3.80
N GLN A 665 21.67 -10.12 -2.88
CA GLN A 665 20.63 -10.07 -1.85
C GLN A 665 19.97 -8.69 -1.85
N SER A 666 18.65 -8.65 -1.67
CA SER A 666 17.84 -7.43 -1.66
C SER A 666 16.86 -7.45 -0.50
N ILE A 667 16.62 -6.30 0.11
CA ILE A 667 15.68 -6.10 1.22
C ILE A 667 14.89 -4.82 1.03
N ASP A 668 13.61 -4.86 1.41
CA ASP A 668 12.72 -3.70 1.36
C ASP A 668 12.58 -3.03 2.73
N ILE A 669 12.50 -1.70 2.70
CA ILE A 669 12.37 -0.85 3.88
C ILE A 669 11.10 -0.03 3.76
N GLN A 670 10.19 -0.20 4.72
CA GLN A 670 8.98 0.59 4.85
C GLN A 670 9.15 1.61 5.98
N VAL A 671 8.80 2.88 5.71
CA VAL A 671 8.92 3.97 6.71
C VAL A 671 7.55 4.53 7.01
N VAL A 672 7.03 4.23 8.21
CA VAL A 672 5.73 4.71 8.69
C VAL A 672 5.91 5.98 9.52
N VAL A 673 4.93 6.88 9.45
CA VAL A 673 4.89 8.05 10.33
C VAL A 673 4.49 7.57 11.73
N ALA A 674 5.27 7.94 12.74
CA ALA A 674 4.93 7.67 14.13
C ALA A 674 3.79 8.60 14.58
N ASP A 675 2.56 8.09 14.65
CA ASP A 675 1.46 8.78 15.35
C ASP A 675 1.87 9.00 16.81
N ARG A 676 1.85 10.27 17.26
CA ARG A 676 2.13 10.59 18.66
C ARG A 676 1.07 9.90 19.54
N PRO A 677 1.46 9.02 20.49
CA PRO A 677 0.51 8.52 21.46
C PRO A 677 -0.06 9.71 22.23
N ARG A 678 -1.39 9.93 22.11
CA ARG A 678 -2.11 10.94 22.88
C ARG A 678 -1.78 10.68 24.36
N PRO A 679 -1.24 11.67 25.11
CA PRO A 679 -0.76 11.41 26.46
C PRO A 679 -1.89 10.86 27.32
N LEU A 680 -1.68 9.69 27.93
CA LEU A 680 -2.64 9.17 28.89
C LEU A 680 -2.70 10.17 30.05
N ARG A 681 -3.88 10.77 30.22
CA ARG A 681 -4.17 11.67 31.33
C ARG A 681 -4.17 10.84 32.61
N SER A 682 -3.06 10.83 33.33
CA SER A 682 -2.92 10.13 34.61
C SER A 682 -4.13 10.43 35.52
N PRO A 683 -4.72 9.42 36.19
CA PRO A 683 -5.83 9.66 37.10
C PRO A 683 -5.44 10.70 38.15
N ALA A 684 -6.26 11.73 38.32
CA ALA A 684 -6.09 12.66 39.43
C ALA A 684 -6.18 11.87 40.75
N ALA A 685 -5.18 12.01 41.61
CA ALA A 685 -5.15 11.30 42.88
C ALA A 685 -6.38 11.69 43.71
N ARG A 686 -7.24 10.71 44.03
CA ARG A 686 -8.42 10.89 44.87
C ARG A 686 -7.96 11.28 46.28
N SER A 687 -8.06 12.56 46.62
CA SER A 687 -7.85 13.06 47.98
C SER A 687 -8.94 12.50 48.90
N THR A 688 -8.55 11.60 49.81
CA THR A 688 -9.41 11.17 50.92
C THR A 688 -9.60 12.33 51.91
N PRO A 689 -10.83 12.57 52.40
CA PRO A 689 -11.08 13.62 53.38
C PRO A 689 -10.51 13.22 54.75
N GLN A 690 -9.65 14.07 55.31
CA GLN A 690 -9.18 13.94 56.69
C GLN A 690 -10.16 14.70 57.63
N PRO A 691 -10.60 14.11 58.76
CA PRO A 691 -11.68 14.68 59.57
C PRO A 691 -11.23 15.87 60.40
N SER A 692 -12.18 16.79 60.64
CA SER A 692 -12.00 17.94 61.54
C SER A 692 -12.48 17.62 62.95
N PRO A 693 -11.67 17.92 63.99
CA PRO A 693 -12.15 18.26 65.32
C PRO A 693 -11.71 19.69 65.69
N GLY A 694 -12.66 20.54 66.09
CA GLY A 694 -12.37 21.92 66.52
C GLY A 694 -12.57 22.13 68.02
N ALA A 695 -11.64 22.84 68.66
CA ALA A 695 -11.83 23.50 69.96
C ALA A 695 -10.81 24.64 70.16
N THR A 696 -11.30 25.83 70.48
CA THR A 696 -10.58 26.96 71.13
C THR A 696 -10.33 26.63 72.63
N PRO A 697 -9.59 27.42 73.47
CA PRO A 697 -9.23 28.85 73.35
C PRO A 697 -7.82 29.32 73.87
N THR A 698 -7.53 30.63 73.72
CA THR A 698 -6.60 31.50 74.51
C THR A 698 -5.07 31.13 74.55
N GLU A 699 -4.07 31.94 74.98
CA GLU A 699 -3.93 33.34 75.49
C GLU A 699 -2.45 33.86 75.29
N VAL A 700 -2.19 35.14 75.65
CA VAL A 700 -0.89 35.83 75.95
C VAL A 700 0.12 36.18 74.81
N ALA A 701 0.79 37.33 74.99
CA ALA A 701 2.02 37.82 74.31
C ALA A 701 3.24 37.64 75.28
N PRO A 702 4.38 38.39 75.30
CA PRO A 702 5.01 39.42 74.40
C PRO A 702 6.42 39.02 73.84
N GLU A 703 6.84 39.47 72.64
CA GLU A 703 7.74 40.64 72.32
C GLU A 703 9.26 40.26 72.11
N PRO A 704 10.28 41.17 72.01
CA PRO A 704 11.16 41.35 70.81
C PRO A 704 12.65 40.94 71.05
N PRO A 705 13.71 41.38 70.30
CA PRO A 705 13.88 42.18 69.05
C PRO A 705 14.65 41.39 67.93
N VAL A 706 15.44 41.87 66.92
CA VAL A 706 16.16 43.14 66.59
C VAL A 706 16.40 43.31 65.05
N THR A 707 16.87 44.49 64.63
CA THR A 707 17.40 44.92 63.30
C THR A 707 18.95 45.08 63.32
N PRO A 708 19.71 45.72 62.37
CA PRO A 708 19.44 46.50 61.13
C PRO A 708 20.15 45.88 59.86
N GLU A 709 20.56 46.50 58.73
CA GLU A 709 20.59 47.87 58.11
C GLU A 709 20.62 47.67 56.55
N ASN A 710 19.98 48.47 55.66
CA ASN A 710 20.44 49.70 54.94
C ASN A 710 21.71 49.51 54.04
N GLN A 711 21.92 50.13 52.85
CA GLN A 711 21.52 51.46 52.32
C GLN A 711 21.25 51.49 50.78
N THR A 712 20.76 52.64 50.27
CA THR A 712 20.60 53.01 48.82
C THR A 712 21.41 54.29 48.51
N PRO A 713 21.69 54.67 47.23
CA PRO A 713 20.89 55.75 46.58
C PRO A 713 20.80 55.74 45.01
N THR A 714 20.08 56.73 44.45
CA THR A 714 19.76 57.06 43.03
C THR A 714 20.76 58.08 42.39
N PRO A 715 20.70 58.57 41.10
CA PRO A 715 19.52 58.75 40.20
C PRO A 715 19.75 58.60 38.64
N GLU A 716 18.85 59.25 37.88
CA GLU A 716 18.71 59.51 36.41
C GLU A 716 19.85 60.36 35.75
N PRO A 717 19.89 60.69 34.40
CA PRO A 717 18.77 61.05 33.50
C PRO A 717 18.85 60.67 31.97
N THR A 718 17.87 61.17 31.20
CA THR A 718 17.58 61.03 29.74
C THR A 718 18.08 62.27 28.92
N PRO A 719 18.58 62.20 27.65
CA PRO A 719 17.74 62.43 26.43
C PRO A 719 18.20 61.85 25.05
N SER A 720 17.38 62.15 24.03
CA SER A 720 17.43 61.88 22.55
C SER A 720 18.63 62.49 21.77
N PRO A 721 18.88 62.25 20.44
CA PRO A 721 17.89 62.26 19.32
C PRO A 721 18.10 61.28 18.13
N SER A 722 17.26 61.45 17.09
CA SER A 722 17.25 60.75 15.77
C SER A 722 18.01 61.53 14.66
N PRO A 723 18.32 60.89 13.52
CA PRO A 723 17.98 61.48 12.22
C PRO A 723 17.27 60.49 11.25
N SER A 724 17.05 60.89 9.98
CA SER A 724 16.14 60.24 9.01
C SER A 724 16.66 60.28 7.55
N LEU A 725 15.95 59.60 6.62
CA LEU A 725 16.09 59.64 5.14
C LEU A 725 17.38 58.92 4.60
N GLU A 726 17.54 58.58 3.32
CA GLU A 726 16.80 58.87 2.07
C GLU A 726 16.12 57.63 1.42
N ALA A 727 16.11 57.48 0.09
CA ALA A 727 15.10 56.72 -0.67
C ALA A 727 15.48 56.31 -2.12
N SER A 728 14.67 55.43 -2.74
CA SER A 728 14.54 55.20 -4.21
C SER A 728 15.74 54.53 -4.93
N PRO A 729 15.69 54.17 -6.23
CA PRO A 729 14.54 54.19 -7.17
C PRO A 729 14.33 52.91 -8.05
N SER A 730 13.29 52.93 -8.90
CA SER A 730 13.20 52.21 -10.19
C SER A 730 13.31 53.22 -11.35
N PRO A 731 13.64 52.82 -12.59
CA PRO A 731 12.59 52.77 -13.65
C PRO A 731 12.90 51.74 -14.81
N PRO A 732 12.10 51.70 -15.92
CA PRO A 732 12.21 50.71 -17.01
C PRO A 732 12.91 51.30 -18.27
N PRO A 733 12.61 51.02 -19.57
CA PRO A 733 11.40 50.46 -20.21
C PRO A 733 11.35 48.92 -20.31
#